data_AF-A0A9K3L8B0-F1
#
_entry.id   AF-A0A9K3L8B0-F1
#
_cell.length_a   1.000
_cell.length_b   1.000
_cell.length_c   1.000
_cell.angle_alpha   90.00
_cell.angle_beta   90.00
_cell.angle_gamma   90.00
#
_symmetry.space_group_name_H-M   'P 1'
#
loop_
_entity.id
_entity.type
_entity.pdbx_description
1 polymer ?
#
loop_
_entity_poly.entity_id
_entity_poly.type
_entity_poly.pdbx_seq_one_letter_code
_entity_poly.pdbx_strand_id
1 'polypeptide(L)'
;MASLSSQRSGDCDGSSISSTTVLDRGTVESRGFGGGLGQTKDDIAAEIETFLEENYLSLRTETRCFWSIFIFVTTLPGPAWVECHPGFLMKGMCYFPVVGSIIGILVAIVFDFGRDVIELPSVVAAALCTAASFRWTGCLHEDGLADSADGIGGGWTRQQILRIMTDTRLGTFGSAALILCVITKLEILAALNNSEWRTYHSEGAGPALVVCHAMSRLTAPYLINQNVYVEEDGPKSHFYSFMIRAKFLVSGPRVLFSVLFCYGVARNFYGSAVSLYLIVITWVCAEFAGYYGRYKLGGVMGDYLGAVTCITEVTLLASILSRQKTFDLFSNLYHHMTIPYDGQNISDLTLSLCEDSKTVSLLRFLAVAIALPLWSWIMDPPKVSKSDLSTKDSAEPKTRKVSPEKAKAQAVVSSPKSTFHDKYDACLNYLDALAKPVGSLGTLEEWAARLCALQGSLEPQADPVGCIIFAGDHGVAKSIDDGGESCSLYPQPVTRAILAGLQHGVAGASVLANEASLAVVDVGVAGDPFDGPVVISSPNKVVGGTKSFCTDDALTAEESDRCILAGRKSLAEMVEKKGCKIIALGEVGVGNTTSASAIIAALSGEPVENVCGGGAFASRTADESAIKKKVDIVSRALKRHKDTLKESAIVLSKLGGAEIAALVGALLEASDRSIPVLVDGFIVSVAALVAVGVKPSVCNVLFFSTRSAEKGQLVAVHQIQQMAKKCNLPTPTDPILSMGLRMGEGTGALLATPILQSAATMVANMATIQEILSS
;
A
#
# COMPACT_ATOMS: atom_id res chain seq x y z
N MET A 1 -22.15 -51.54 -3.98
CA MET A 1 -22.71 -51.03 -5.25
C MET A 1 -21.74 -49.95 -5.73
N ALA A 2 -20.66 -50.28 -6.44
CA ALA A 2 -20.56 -51.01 -7.69
C ALA A 2 -21.30 -50.30 -8.83
N SER A 3 -20.53 -50.05 -9.89
CA SER A 3 -20.92 -49.58 -11.22
C SER A 3 -21.05 -48.06 -11.37
N LEU A 4 -20.50 -47.41 -12.39
CA LEU A 4 -19.73 -47.85 -13.55
C LEU A 4 -19.18 -46.57 -14.22
N SER A 5 -17.97 -46.69 -14.70
CA SER A 5 -17.28 -45.78 -15.63
C SER A 5 -17.98 -45.61 -16.99
N SER A 6 -17.71 -44.46 -17.61
CA SER A 6 -17.43 -44.25 -19.04
C SER A 6 -18.53 -43.65 -19.96
N GLN A 7 -18.04 -42.77 -20.84
CA GLN A 7 -18.66 -42.16 -22.04
C GLN A 7 -19.66 -41.02 -21.72
N ARG A 8 -19.50 -39.78 -22.19
CA ARG A 8 -19.08 -39.32 -23.53
C ARG A 8 -18.43 -37.92 -23.51
N SER A 9 -17.42 -37.76 -24.35
CA SER A 9 -16.97 -36.51 -24.96
C SER A 9 -18.10 -35.82 -25.75
N GLY A 10 -18.20 -34.49 -25.63
CA GLY A 10 -19.02 -33.64 -26.47
C GLY A 10 -18.98 -32.19 -25.99
N ASP A 11 -18.33 -31.32 -26.75
CA ASP A 11 -18.36 -29.87 -26.61
C ASP A 11 -19.80 -29.36 -26.46
N CYS A 12 -20.05 -28.48 -25.48
CA CYS A 12 -21.08 -27.44 -25.50
C CYS A 12 -20.83 -26.43 -24.38
N ASP A 13 -20.76 -25.17 -24.78
CA ASP A 13 -20.79 -23.96 -23.96
C ASP A 13 -21.90 -23.95 -22.90
N GLY A 14 -21.68 -23.14 -21.84
CA GLY A 14 -22.79 -22.50 -21.12
C GLY A 14 -22.89 -22.80 -19.62
N SER A 15 -22.45 -21.82 -18.83
CA SER A 15 -23.06 -21.39 -17.56
C SER A 15 -23.51 -22.45 -16.54
N SER A 16 -22.73 -22.60 -15.47
CA SER A 16 -23.26 -23.01 -14.16
C SER A 16 -22.78 -22.05 -13.07
N ILE A 17 -23.48 -20.92 -12.95
CA ILE A 17 -23.35 -19.99 -11.83
C ILE A 17 -23.97 -20.66 -10.61
N SER A 18 -23.15 -20.91 -9.59
CA SER A 18 -23.54 -21.36 -8.26
C SER A 18 -24.59 -20.41 -7.64
N SER A 19 -25.72 -20.98 -7.23
CA SER A 19 -26.95 -20.32 -6.78
C SER A 19 -27.01 -20.08 -5.27
N THR A 20 -25.98 -19.46 -4.68
CA THR A 20 -26.01 -19.01 -3.28
C THR A 20 -25.59 -17.55 -3.14
N THR A 21 -26.58 -16.70 -2.82
CA THR A 21 -26.55 -15.23 -2.63
C THR A 21 -26.10 -14.83 -1.22
N VAL A 22 -25.00 -15.40 -0.76
CA VAL A 22 -24.20 -14.80 0.32
C VAL A 22 -22.89 -14.41 -0.34
N LEU A 23 -22.49 -13.15 -0.20
CA LEU A 23 -21.14 -12.75 -0.63
C LEU A 23 -20.15 -13.64 0.14
N ASP A 24 -19.49 -14.54 -0.59
CA ASP A 24 -18.32 -15.25 -0.07
C ASP A 24 -17.32 -14.18 0.38
N ARG A 25 -16.68 -14.33 1.55
CA ARG A 25 -15.81 -13.28 2.10
C ARG A 25 -14.63 -12.96 1.17
N GLY A 26 -14.24 -13.93 0.33
CA GLY A 26 -13.27 -13.74 -0.74
C GLY A 26 -13.85 -13.15 -2.05
N THR A 27 -15.16 -12.93 -2.19
CA THR A 27 -15.74 -12.41 -3.45
C THR A 27 -15.72 -10.90 -3.63
N VAL A 28 -15.39 -10.11 -2.60
CA VAL A 28 -14.91 -8.73 -2.84
C VAL A 28 -13.44 -8.75 -3.26
N GLU A 29 -12.68 -9.75 -2.80
CA GLU A 29 -11.25 -9.92 -3.07
C GLU A 29 -10.94 -10.63 -4.41
N SER A 30 -11.92 -11.30 -5.04
CA SER A 30 -11.69 -12.16 -6.22
C SER A 30 -12.69 -12.01 -7.37
N ARG A 31 -13.60 -11.02 -7.37
CA ARG A 31 -14.51 -10.80 -8.51
C ARG A 31 -13.95 -9.75 -9.47
N GLY A 32 -13.43 -10.22 -10.60
CA GLY A 32 -13.56 -9.51 -11.89
C GLY A 32 -12.79 -8.22 -12.11
N PHE A 33 -12.17 -7.61 -11.09
CA PHE A 33 -11.12 -6.59 -11.27
C PHE A 33 -9.73 -7.22 -11.49
N GLY A 34 -9.71 -8.50 -11.89
CA GLY A 34 -8.60 -9.13 -12.58
C GLY A 34 -8.56 -8.67 -14.04
N GLY A 35 -8.31 -7.38 -14.24
CA GLY A 35 -8.23 -6.75 -15.55
C GLY A 35 -7.05 -5.78 -15.58
N GLY A 36 -5.84 -6.32 -15.73
CA GLY A 36 -4.64 -5.55 -16.07
C GLY A 36 -4.03 -4.71 -14.94
N LEU A 37 -2.95 -5.22 -14.34
CA LEU A 37 -1.87 -4.37 -13.84
C LEU A 37 -1.34 -3.55 -15.03
N GLY A 38 -1.96 -2.39 -15.27
CA GLY A 38 -1.70 -1.58 -16.46
C GLY A 38 -2.75 -0.52 -16.81
N GLN A 39 -3.84 -0.39 -16.04
CA GLN A 39 -4.82 0.66 -16.30
C GLN A 39 -4.39 2.01 -15.68
N THR A 40 -4.29 3.01 -16.55
CA THR A 40 -3.85 4.37 -16.30
C THR A 40 -4.96 5.20 -15.65
N LYS A 41 -4.60 6.38 -15.13
CA LYS A 41 -5.53 7.40 -14.66
C LYS A 41 -6.60 7.79 -15.70
N ASP A 42 -6.35 7.58 -16.99
CA ASP A 42 -7.28 7.88 -18.06
C ASP A 42 -8.31 6.76 -18.28
N ASP A 43 -7.99 5.52 -17.89
CA ASP A 43 -8.87 4.36 -18.03
C ASP A 43 -10.06 4.43 -17.05
N ILE A 44 -9.82 4.88 -15.80
CA ILE A 44 -10.90 5.09 -14.81
C ILE A 44 -11.84 6.23 -15.23
N ALA A 45 -11.31 7.28 -15.88
CA ALA A 45 -12.14 8.36 -16.38
C ALA A 45 -13.06 7.88 -17.52
N ALA A 46 -12.54 7.06 -18.43
CA ALA A 46 -13.32 6.43 -19.48
C ALA A 46 -14.36 5.43 -18.93
N GLU A 47 -14.03 4.69 -17.88
CA GLU A 47 -14.97 3.81 -17.17
C GLU A 47 -16.12 4.60 -16.54
N ILE A 48 -15.83 5.75 -15.91
CA ILE A 48 -16.87 6.64 -15.35
C ILE A 48 -17.77 7.19 -16.45
N GLU A 49 -17.21 7.63 -17.59
CA GLU A 49 -18.01 8.09 -18.74
C GLU A 49 -18.93 6.99 -19.26
N THR A 50 -18.39 5.79 -19.48
CA THR A 50 -19.15 4.62 -19.92
C THR A 50 -20.28 4.32 -18.94
N PHE A 51 -19.98 4.32 -17.63
CA PHE A 51 -21.00 4.13 -16.59
C PHE A 51 -22.11 5.18 -16.66
N LEU A 52 -21.76 6.45 -16.85
CA LEU A 52 -22.72 7.55 -16.95
C LEU A 52 -23.60 7.45 -18.21
N GLU A 53 -23.01 7.07 -19.35
CA GLU A 53 -23.73 6.89 -20.63
C GLU A 53 -24.72 5.72 -20.56
N GLU A 54 -24.29 4.60 -19.99
CA GLU A 54 -25.10 3.38 -19.91
C GLU A 54 -26.16 3.43 -18.81
N ASN A 55 -25.92 4.21 -17.74
CA ASN A 55 -26.75 4.20 -16.53
C ASN A 55 -27.34 5.58 -16.19
N TYR A 56 -27.99 6.18 -17.20
CA TYR A 56 -28.84 7.36 -17.03
C TYR A 56 -29.93 7.13 -15.95
N LEU A 57 -30.48 8.22 -15.40
CA LEU A 57 -31.49 8.10 -14.36
C LEU A 57 -32.74 7.36 -14.87
N SER A 58 -32.99 6.20 -14.30
CA SER A 58 -34.17 5.39 -14.56
C SER A 58 -34.59 4.71 -13.27
N LEU A 59 -35.85 4.27 -13.19
CA LEU A 59 -36.32 3.48 -12.05
C LEU A 59 -35.46 2.23 -11.85
N ARG A 60 -35.00 1.61 -12.95
CA ARG A 60 -34.10 0.45 -12.92
C ARG A 60 -32.74 0.81 -12.31
N THR A 61 -32.18 1.97 -12.68
CA THR A 61 -30.91 2.49 -12.16
C THR A 61 -31.00 2.79 -10.66
N GLU A 62 -32.06 3.44 -10.20
CA GLU A 62 -32.24 3.73 -8.77
C GLU A 62 -32.51 2.46 -7.94
N THR A 63 -33.27 1.51 -8.51
CA THR A 63 -33.46 0.20 -7.86
C THR A 63 -32.13 -0.56 -7.72
N ARG A 64 -31.25 -0.48 -8.75
CA ARG A 64 -29.89 -1.01 -8.67
C ARG A 64 -29.05 -0.30 -7.62
N CYS A 65 -29.11 1.03 -7.54
CA CYS A 65 -28.41 1.82 -6.52
C CYS A 65 -28.82 1.41 -5.10
N PHE A 66 -30.13 1.32 -4.84
CA PHE A 66 -30.66 0.89 -3.54
C PHE A 66 -30.16 -0.50 -3.15
N TRP A 67 -30.27 -1.50 -4.04
CA TRP A 67 -29.82 -2.85 -3.72
C TRP A 67 -28.30 -2.96 -3.62
N SER A 68 -27.55 -2.15 -4.38
CA SER A 68 -26.09 -2.07 -4.24
C SER A 68 -25.71 -1.58 -2.85
N ILE A 69 -26.38 -0.55 -2.32
CA ILE A 69 -26.19 -0.13 -0.93
C ILE A 69 -26.61 -1.22 0.04
N PHE A 70 -27.77 -1.85 -0.17
CA PHE A 70 -28.30 -2.89 0.71
C PHE A 70 -27.29 -4.04 0.87
N ILE A 71 -26.72 -4.53 -0.24
CA ILE A 71 -25.72 -5.60 -0.24
C ILE A 71 -24.37 -5.12 0.30
N PHE A 72 -24.02 -3.84 0.13
CA PHE A 72 -22.76 -3.29 0.63
C PHE A 72 -22.75 -3.13 2.15
N VAL A 73 -23.83 -2.61 2.74
CA VAL A 73 -23.90 -2.34 4.19
C VAL A 73 -24.53 -3.48 5.00
N THR A 74 -24.94 -4.57 4.35
CA THR A 74 -25.51 -5.74 5.02
C THR A 74 -24.95 -7.06 4.49
N THR A 75 -25.01 -8.10 5.31
CA THR A 75 -24.74 -9.50 4.94
C THR A 75 -26.01 -10.25 4.55
N LEU A 76 -27.13 -9.54 4.39
CA LEU A 76 -28.40 -10.13 3.98
C LEU A 76 -28.40 -10.39 2.47
N PRO A 77 -29.06 -11.46 2.00
CA PRO A 77 -29.09 -11.80 0.59
C PRO A 77 -29.81 -10.72 -0.23
N GLY A 78 -29.15 -10.25 -1.28
CA GLY A 78 -29.74 -9.38 -2.28
C GLY A 78 -30.15 -10.12 -3.56
N PRO A 79 -30.87 -9.45 -4.48
CA PRO A 79 -31.25 -10.02 -5.76
C PRO A 79 -30.03 -10.33 -6.64
N ALA A 80 -30.00 -11.52 -7.25
CA ALA A 80 -28.87 -11.98 -8.05
C ALA A 80 -28.58 -11.13 -9.31
N TRP A 81 -29.54 -10.32 -9.75
CA TRP A 81 -29.40 -9.44 -10.92
C TRP A 81 -28.69 -8.11 -10.62
N VAL A 82 -28.34 -7.86 -9.35
CA VAL A 82 -27.67 -6.64 -8.91
C VAL A 82 -26.16 -6.84 -8.98
N GLU A 83 -25.53 -6.20 -9.96
CA GLU A 83 -24.08 -6.13 -10.08
C GLU A 83 -23.52 -5.05 -9.13
N CYS A 84 -22.52 -5.41 -8.33
CA CYS A 84 -21.85 -4.47 -7.42
C CYS A 84 -20.80 -3.66 -8.17
N HIS A 85 -21.24 -2.62 -8.89
CA HIS A 85 -20.36 -1.65 -9.55
C HIS A 85 -20.11 -0.41 -8.65
N PRO A 86 -18.88 0.12 -8.54
CA PRO A 86 -18.56 1.27 -7.70
C PRO A 86 -19.40 2.53 -8.02
N GLY A 87 -19.76 2.73 -9.29
CA GLY A 87 -20.65 3.80 -9.71
C GLY A 87 -22.05 3.74 -9.10
N PHE A 88 -22.64 2.54 -8.94
CA PHE A 88 -23.94 2.39 -8.26
C PHE A 88 -23.81 2.59 -6.75
N LEU A 89 -22.65 2.25 -6.17
CA LEU A 89 -22.36 2.51 -4.77
C LEU A 89 -22.30 4.02 -4.50
N MET A 90 -21.53 4.77 -5.29
CA MET A 90 -21.39 6.22 -5.16
C MET A 90 -22.71 6.95 -5.39
N LYS A 91 -23.41 6.63 -6.49
CA LYS A 91 -24.74 7.20 -6.79
C LYS A 91 -25.78 6.82 -5.72
N GLY A 92 -25.66 5.61 -5.19
CA GLY A 92 -26.58 5.04 -4.20
C GLY A 92 -26.37 5.52 -2.77
N MET A 93 -25.29 6.21 -2.43
CA MET A 93 -24.98 6.57 -1.03
C MET A 93 -26.12 7.31 -0.31
N CYS A 94 -27.01 7.98 -1.04
CA CYS A 94 -28.21 8.59 -0.46
C CYS A 94 -29.21 7.61 0.16
N TYR A 95 -29.09 6.31 -0.15
CA TYR A 95 -29.90 5.23 0.41
C TYR A 95 -29.31 4.64 1.69
N PHE A 96 -28.15 5.10 2.16
CA PHE A 96 -27.56 4.66 3.43
C PHE A 96 -28.54 4.82 4.62
N PRO A 97 -29.21 5.97 4.80
CA PRO A 97 -30.25 6.09 5.83
C PRO A 97 -31.47 5.20 5.62
N VAL A 98 -31.83 4.92 4.36
CA VAL A 98 -32.98 4.06 4.04
C VAL A 98 -32.69 2.64 4.47
N VAL A 99 -31.55 2.08 4.07
CA VAL A 99 -31.11 0.76 4.53
C VAL A 99 -30.88 0.76 6.05
N GLY A 100 -30.35 1.85 6.60
CA GLY A 100 -30.24 2.06 8.04
C GLY A 100 -31.57 1.89 8.77
N SER A 101 -32.65 2.50 8.30
CA SER A 101 -33.98 2.35 8.90
C SER A 101 -34.49 0.91 8.84
N ILE A 102 -34.19 0.16 7.77
CA ILE A 102 -34.56 -1.26 7.64
C ILE A 102 -33.81 -2.10 8.68
N ILE A 103 -32.50 -1.89 8.82
CA ILE A 103 -31.69 -2.56 9.85
C ILE A 103 -32.22 -2.20 11.24
N GLY A 104 -32.51 -0.92 11.48
CA GLY A 104 -33.06 -0.44 12.73
C GLY A 104 -34.39 -1.09 13.09
N ILE A 105 -35.29 -1.30 12.12
CA ILE A 105 -36.54 -2.04 12.32
C ILE A 105 -36.26 -3.49 12.70
N LEU A 106 -35.37 -4.18 11.98
CA LEU A 106 -35.03 -5.57 12.28
C LEU A 106 -34.43 -5.73 13.68
N VAL A 107 -33.53 -4.82 14.06
CA VAL A 107 -32.89 -4.82 15.38
C VAL A 107 -33.89 -4.43 16.49
N ALA A 108 -34.81 -3.50 16.22
CA ALA A 108 -35.90 -3.16 17.13
C ALA A 108 -36.84 -4.36 17.37
N ILE A 109 -37.16 -5.14 16.34
CA ILE A 109 -37.94 -6.38 16.49
C ILE A 109 -37.22 -7.37 17.41
N VAL A 110 -35.90 -7.52 17.27
CA VAL A 110 -35.12 -8.41 18.17
C VAL A 110 -35.16 -7.90 19.61
N PHE A 111 -35.02 -6.59 19.81
CA PHE A 111 -35.10 -5.99 21.14
C PHE A 111 -36.49 -6.20 21.77
N ASP A 112 -37.56 -5.82 21.07
CA ASP A 112 -38.94 -5.91 21.56
C ASP A 112 -39.35 -7.37 21.78
N PHE A 113 -38.95 -8.29 20.90
CA PHE A 113 -39.20 -9.71 21.11
C PHE A 113 -38.47 -10.24 22.36
N GLY A 114 -37.20 -9.87 22.54
CA GLY A 114 -36.45 -10.24 23.74
C GLY A 114 -37.07 -9.65 25.01
N ARG A 115 -37.53 -8.40 24.94
CA ARG A 115 -38.01 -7.66 26.11
C ARG A 115 -39.46 -7.95 26.48
N ASP A 116 -40.36 -7.98 25.51
CA ASP A 116 -41.82 -8.04 25.73
C ASP A 116 -42.40 -9.44 25.53
N VAL A 117 -41.73 -10.33 24.78
CA VAL A 117 -42.21 -11.70 24.55
C VAL A 117 -41.44 -12.72 25.40
N ILE A 118 -40.11 -12.63 25.45
CA ILE A 118 -39.27 -13.53 26.26
C ILE A 118 -39.12 -13.00 27.70
N GLU A 119 -39.45 -11.72 27.94
CA GLU A 119 -39.30 -11.06 29.24
C GLU A 119 -37.85 -11.01 29.77
N LEU A 120 -36.87 -10.91 28.87
CA LEU A 120 -35.47 -10.77 29.25
C LEU A 120 -35.18 -9.41 29.92
N PRO A 121 -34.17 -9.33 30.81
CA PRO A 121 -33.68 -8.05 31.30
C PRO A 121 -33.27 -7.13 30.14
N SER A 122 -33.54 -5.82 30.27
CA SER A 122 -33.35 -4.85 29.17
C SER A 122 -31.91 -4.82 28.63
N VAL A 123 -30.91 -5.04 29.49
CA VAL A 123 -29.50 -5.15 29.07
C VAL A 123 -29.22 -6.40 28.23
N VAL A 124 -29.91 -7.51 28.50
CA VAL A 124 -29.78 -8.75 27.72
C VAL A 124 -30.48 -8.61 26.37
N ALA A 125 -31.67 -7.99 26.34
CA ALA A 125 -32.34 -7.65 25.08
C ALA A 125 -31.51 -6.69 24.22
N ALA A 126 -30.87 -5.69 24.84
CA ALA A 126 -29.93 -4.79 24.17
C ALA A 126 -28.70 -5.53 23.61
N ALA A 127 -28.17 -6.52 24.34
CA ALA A 127 -27.06 -7.34 23.87
C ALA A 127 -27.44 -8.19 22.66
N LEU A 128 -28.63 -8.82 22.69
CA LEU A 128 -29.13 -9.62 21.57
C LEU A 128 -29.37 -8.76 20.31
N CYS A 129 -29.98 -7.59 20.46
CA CYS A 129 -30.24 -6.71 19.32
C CYS A 129 -28.92 -6.15 18.75
N THR A 130 -27.95 -5.80 19.60
CA THR A 130 -26.62 -5.35 19.18
C THR A 130 -25.85 -6.47 18.46
N ALA A 131 -25.91 -7.71 18.96
CA ALA A 131 -25.32 -8.86 18.29
C ALA A 131 -25.99 -9.14 16.93
N ALA A 132 -27.31 -8.99 16.83
CA ALA A 132 -28.02 -9.10 15.55
C ALA A 132 -27.57 -8.02 14.55
N SER A 133 -27.39 -6.78 15.01
CA SER A 133 -26.83 -5.69 14.21
C SER A 133 -25.45 -6.05 13.65
N PHE A 134 -24.52 -6.53 14.50
CA PHE A 134 -23.19 -6.95 14.07
C PHE A 134 -23.27 -8.07 13.02
N ARG A 135 -24.11 -9.08 13.26
CA ARG A 135 -24.27 -10.19 12.33
C ARG A 135 -24.81 -9.74 10.97
N TRP A 136 -25.80 -8.86 10.95
CA TRP A 136 -26.44 -8.40 9.71
C TRP A 136 -25.66 -7.31 8.99
N THR A 137 -24.83 -6.54 9.67
CA THR A 137 -23.96 -5.53 9.04
C THR A 137 -22.56 -6.07 8.70
N GLY A 138 -22.19 -7.22 9.26
CA GLY A 138 -20.84 -7.78 9.09
C GLY A 138 -19.76 -7.04 9.87
N CYS A 139 -20.14 -6.30 10.92
CA CYS A 139 -19.27 -5.41 11.69
C CYS A 139 -18.61 -4.29 10.86
N LEU A 140 -19.19 -3.91 9.72
CA LEU A 140 -18.58 -2.95 8.79
C LEU A 140 -18.19 -1.61 9.44
N HIS A 141 -19.04 -1.06 10.30
CA HIS A 141 -18.78 0.26 10.91
C HIS A 141 -17.93 0.13 12.17
N GLU A 142 -18.09 -0.99 12.89
CA GLU A 142 -17.33 -1.33 14.08
C GLU A 142 -15.85 -1.61 13.75
N ASP A 143 -15.58 -2.28 12.63
CA ASP A 143 -14.23 -2.44 12.07
C ASP A 143 -13.61 -1.07 11.83
N GLY A 144 -14.32 -0.19 11.11
CA GLY A 144 -13.88 1.18 10.88
C GLY A 144 -13.64 2.00 12.15
N LEU A 145 -14.43 1.79 13.21
CA LEU A 145 -14.19 2.40 14.53
C LEU A 145 -12.89 1.92 15.15
N ALA A 146 -12.61 0.61 15.07
CA ALA A 146 -11.40 0.02 15.61
C ALA A 146 -10.16 0.54 14.90
N ASP A 147 -10.15 0.46 13.56
CA ASP A 147 -9.04 0.86 12.71
C ASP A 147 -8.76 2.36 12.85
N SER A 148 -9.80 3.18 12.85
CA SER A 148 -9.67 4.62 13.08
C SER A 148 -9.08 4.94 14.45
N ALA A 149 -9.49 4.23 15.50
CA ALA A 149 -8.97 4.47 16.84
C ALA A 149 -7.51 4.04 16.98
N ASP A 150 -7.12 2.89 16.43
CA ASP A 150 -5.73 2.44 16.39
C ASP A 150 -4.85 3.35 15.54
N GLY A 151 -5.33 3.77 14.38
CA GLY A 151 -4.66 4.73 13.53
C GLY A 151 -4.40 6.04 14.25
N ILE A 152 -5.47 6.71 14.70
CA ILE A 152 -5.41 8.04 15.30
C ILE A 152 -4.70 8.03 16.66
N GLY A 153 -4.87 6.96 17.45
CA GLY A 153 -4.28 6.82 18.78
C GLY A 153 -2.83 6.34 18.76
N GLY A 154 -2.45 5.49 17.79
CA GLY A 154 -1.12 4.90 17.68
C GLY A 154 -0.15 5.62 16.74
N GLY A 155 -0.66 6.41 15.79
CA GLY A 155 0.14 7.11 14.78
C GLY A 155 0.57 8.52 15.18
N TRP A 156 1.85 8.85 14.96
CA TRP A 156 2.40 10.20 15.20
C TRP A 156 2.39 11.09 13.97
N THR A 157 2.47 10.48 12.78
CA THR A 157 2.40 11.17 11.48
C THR A 157 1.21 10.68 10.67
N ARG A 158 0.73 11.49 9.72
CA ARG A 158 -0.38 11.12 8.82
C ARG A 158 -0.15 9.77 8.12
N GLN A 159 1.06 9.53 7.62
CA GLN A 159 1.40 8.27 6.94
C GLN A 159 1.36 7.07 7.90
N GLN A 160 1.80 7.25 9.14
CA GLN A 160 1.70 6.20 10.15
C GLN A 160 0.23 5.92 10.53
N ILE A 161 -0.58 6.96 10.70
CA ILE A 161 -2.01 6.82 10.98
C ILE A 161 -2.68 5.99 9.87
N LEU A 162 -2.49 6.37 8.60
CA LEU A 162 -3.08 5.67 7.46
C LEU A 162 -2.58 4.22 7.33
N ARG A 163 -1.29 3.98 7.58
CA ARG A 163 -0.73 2.62 7.57
C ARG A 163 -1.30 1.74 8.68
N ILE A 164 -1.52 2.28 9.87
CA ILE A 164 -2.10 1.52 10.98
C ILE A 164 -3.57 1.21 10.68
N MET A 165 -4.30 2.15 10.07
CA MET A 165 -5.70 1.93 9.67
C MET A 165 -5.86 0.82 8.62
N THR A 166 -4.84 0.53 7.81
CA THR A 166 -4.89 -0.56 6.82
C THR A 166 -4.34 -1.89 7.35
N ASP A 167 -3.93 -1.96 8.62
CA ASP A 167 -3.46 -3.18 9.26
C ASP A 167 -4.66 -4.02 9.71
N THR A 168 -4.69 -5.30 9.34
CA THR A 168 -5.79 -6.22 9.70
C THR A 168 -5.80 -6.63 11.18
N ARG A 169 -4.79 -6.23 11.96
CA ARG A 169 -4.65 -6.58 13.37
C ARG A 169 -5.28 -5.52 14.25
N LEU A 170 -6.17 -5.96 15.15
CA LEU A 170 -6.75 -5.13 16.20
C LEU A 170 -5.69 -4.70 17.23
N GLY A 171 -5.54 -3.40 17.46
CA GLY A 171 -4.68 -2.80 18.46
C GLY A 171 -5.39 -2.42 19.77
N THR A 172 -4.65 -1.75 20.66
CA THR A 172 -5.14 -1.41 22.01
C THR A 172 -6.18 -0.28 21.98
N PHE A 173 -6.00 0.72 21.11
CA PHE A 173 -6.94 1.84 21.02
C PHE A 173 -8.24 1.40 20.35
N GLY A 174 -8.16 0.56 19.31
CA GLY A 174 -9.31 -0.05 18.65
C GLY A 174 -10.11 -0.93 19.61
N SER A 175 -9.42 -1.79 20.37
CA SER A 175 -10.06 -2.60 21.41
C SER A 175 -10.78 -1.75 22.46
N ALA A 176 -10.12 -0.70 22.96
CA ALA A 176 -10.71 0.20 23.96
C ALA A 176 -11.93 0.95 23.40
N ALA A 177 -11.84 1.45 22.16
CA ALA A 177 -12.93 2.16 21.50
C ALA A 177 -14.16 1.26 21.29
N LEU A 178 -13.96 0.03 20.81
CA LEU A 178 -15.03 -0.96 20.66
C LEU A 178 -15.71 -1.28 21.98
N ILE A 179 -14.93 -1.58 23.03
CA ILE A 179 -15.47 -1.90 24.36
C ILE A 179 -16.32 -0.74 24.90
N LEU A 180 -15.79 0.49 24.85
CA LEU A 180 -16.50 1.67 25.32
C LEU A 180 -17.76 1.93 24.51
N CYS A 181 -17.70 1.82 23.18
CA CYS A 181 -18.85 2.03 22.31
C CYS A 181 -19.96 1.01 22.58
N VAL A 182 -19.61 -0.27 22.69
CA VAL A 182 -20.59 -1.35 22.93
C VAL A 182 -21.21 -1.22 24.32
N ILE A 183 -20.40 -1.08 25.38
CA ILE A 183 -20.94 -0.94 26.75
C ILE A 183 -21.87 0.27 26.83
N THR A 184 -21.45 1.41 26.29
CA THR A 184 -22.27 2.63 26.31
C THR A 184 -23.59 2.43 25.56
N LYS A 185 -23.57 1.79 24.39
CA LYS A 185 -24.78 1.47 23.62
C LYS A 185 -25.72 0.56 24.41
N LEU A 186 -25.20 -0.49 25.05
CA LEU A 186 -25.99 -1.43 25.84
C LEU A 186 -26.67 -0.74 27.03
N GLU A 187 -25.93 0.08 27.78
CA GLU A 187 -26.45 0.79 28.94
C GLU A 187 -27.53 1.81 28.54
N ILE A 188 -27.34 2.55 27.44
CA ILE A 188 -28.34 3.50 26.95
C ILE A 188 -29.61 2.77 26.50
N LEU A 189 -29.49 1.68 25.74
CA LEU A 189 -30.65 0.91 25.29
C LEU A 189 -31.39 0.26 26.47
N ALA A 190 -30.66 -0.24 27.47
CA ALA A 190 -31.25 -0.76 28.69
C ALA A 190 -32.02 0.33 29.47
N ALA A 191 -31.47 1.55 29.53
CA ALA A 191 -32.09 2.69 30.18
C ALA A 191 -33.32 3.24 29.43
N LEU A 192 -33.33 3.15 28.10
CA LEU A 192 -34.52 3.46 27.28
C LEU A 192 -35.65 2.46 27.54
N ASN A 193 -35.31 1.20 27.86
CA ASN A 193 -36.25 0.17 28.28
C ASN A 193 -37.34 -0.14 27.22
N ASN A 194 -38.53 -0.56 27.65
CA ASN A 194 -39.63 -1.04 26.79
C ASN A 194 -40.04 -0.02 25.72
N SER A 195 -40.40 -0.54 24.54
CA SER A 195 -40.77 0.26 23.38
C SER A 195 -42.26 0.61 23.38
N GLU A 196 -42.57 1.88 23.19
CA GLU A 196 -43.91 2.36 22.90
C GLU A 196 -43.98 2.94 21.48
N TRP A 197 -44.70 2.25 20.60
CA TRP A 197 -44.86 2.63 19.19
C TRP A 197 -46.09 3.52 19.00
N ARG A 198 -45.90 4.84 19.02
CA ARG A 198 -46.96 5.85 18.83
C ARG A 198 -46.51 6.90 17.83
N THR A 199 -47.38 7.27 16.90
CA THR A 199 -47.07 8.33 15.93
C THR A 199 -46.78 9.64 16.66
N TYR A 200 -45.63 10.24 16.36
CA TYR A 200 -45.12 11.50 16.94
C TYR A 200 -44.74 11.49 18.43
N HIS A 201 -45.08 10.45 19.19
CA HIS A 201 -44.88 10.37 20.65
C HIS A 201 -44.37 9.00 21.09
N SER A 202 -43.54 8.38 20.26
CA SER A 202 -42.91 7.10 20.56
C SER A 202 -41.88 7.23 21.69
N GLU A 203 -41.76 6.18 22.49
CA GLU A 203 -40.77 6.08 23.58
C GLU A 203 -40.08 4.72 23.56
N GLY A 204 -38.98 4.60 24.31
CA GLY A 204 -38.26 3.34 24.45
C GLY A 204 -37.20 3.05 23.38
N ALA A 205 -36.61 1.86 23.47
CA ALA A 205 -35.43 1.50 22.68
C ALA A 205 -35.76 1.23 21.20
N GLY A 206 -36.91 0.64 20.87
CA GLY A 206 -37.29 0.27 19.51
C GLY A 206 -37.34 1.45 18.54
N PRO A 207 -38.16 2.49 18.79
CA PRO A 207 -38.18 3.69 17.95
C PRO A 207 -36.83 4.41 17.90
N ALA A 208 -36.07 4.39 18.99
CA ALA A 208 -34.73 4.95 19.04
C ALA A 208 -33.76 4.21 18.11
N LEU A 209 -33.79 2.88 18.07
CA LEU A 209 -32.98 2.07 17.16
C LEU A 209 -33.27 2.41 15.70
N VAL A 210 -34.55 2.52 15.30
CA VAL A 210 -34.92 2.88 13.93
C VAL A 210 -34.37 4.24 13.53
N VAL A 211 -34.56 5.25 14.38
CA VAL A 211 -34.13 6.62 14.11
C VAL A 211 -32.61 6.73 14.12
N CYS A 212 -31.93 6.18 15.13
CA CYS A 212 -30.49 6.27 15.26
C CYS A 212 -29.76 5.52 14.14
N HIS A 213 -30.21 4.32 13.74
CA HIS A 213 -29.60 3.61 12.62
C HIS A 213 -29.73 4.36 11.29
N ALA A 214 -30.86 5.06 11.06
CA ALA A 214 -31.06 5.86 9.86
C ALA A 214 -30.21 7.15 9.90
N MET A 215 -30.22 7.87 11.01
CA MET A 215 -29.54 9.15 11.16
C MET A 215 -28.02 9.03 11.26
N SER A 216 -27.48 8.02 11.94
CA SER A 216 -26.03 7.84 12.02
C SER A 216 -25.41 7.65 10.64
N ARG A 217 -26.11 6.94 9.75
CA ARG A 217 -25.70 6.67 8.36
C ARG A 217 -25.86 7.85 7.41
N LEU A 218 -26.52 8.93 7.81
CA LEU A 218 -26.54 10.21 7.07
C LEU A 218 -25.16 10.86 7.03
N THR A 219 -24.31 10.58 8.04
CA THR A 219 -22.99 11.19 8.16
C THR A 219 -22.08 10.85 6.98
N ALA A 220 -22.13 9.62 6.46
CA ALA A 220 -21.30 9.18 5.34
C ALA A 220 -21.52 9.98 4.03
N PRO A 221 -22.72 10.04 3.44
CA PRO A 221 -22.95 10.82 2.23
C PRO A 221 -22.70 12.32 2.44
N TYR A 222 -22.98 12.85 3.64
CA TYR A 222 -22.65 14.24 3.98
C TYR A 222 -21.14 14.50 3.96
N LEU A 223 -20.38 13.67 4.67
CA LEU A 223 -18.93 13.82 4.79
C LEU A 223 -18.22 13.65 3.46
N ILE A 224 -18.62 12.67 2.65
CA ILE A 224 -18.08 12.46 1.31
C ILE A 224 -18.36 13.66 0.41
N ASN A 225 -19.58 14.21 0.46
CA ASN A 225 -19.93 15.40 -0.32
C ASN A 225 -19.07 16.61 0.07
N GLN A 226 -18.82 16.82 1.37
CA GLN A 226 -18.15 18.01 1.89
C GLN A 226 -16.61 17.91 1.97
N ASN A 227 -16.02 16.71 2.00
CA ASN A 227 -14.59 16.52 2.27
C ASN A 227 -13.86 15.75 1.17
N VAL A 228 -12.57 16.00 1.01
CA VAL A 228 -11.66 15.21 0.16
C VAL A 228 -11.69 13.75 0.61
N TYR A 229 -11.84 12.82 -0.33
CA TYR A 229 -11.78 11.39 -0.03
C TYR A 229 -10.32 10.93 -0.17
N VAL A 230 -9.74 10.38 0.88
CA VAL A 230 -8.32 10.01 0.93
C VAL A 230 -8.11 8.70 0.19
N GLU A 231 -7.06 8.63 -0.63
CA GLU A 231 -6.68 7.43 -1.37
C GLU A 231 -6.03 6.40 -0.44
N GLU A 232 -6.40 5.13 -0.61
CA GLU A 232 -5.86 4.00 0.14
C GLU A 232 -4.90 3.21 -0.75
N ASP A 233 -3.64 3.10 -0.31
CA ASP A 233 -2.65 2.26 -0.96
C ASP A 233 -2.90 0.79 -0.61
N GLY A 234 -3.10 -0.07 -1.61
CA GLY A 234 -3.30 -1.50 -1.39
C GLY A 234 -4.06 -2.21 -2.53
N PRO A 235 -4.48 -3.48 -2.31
CA PRO A 235 -5.17 -4.30 -3.31
C PRO A 235 -6.50 -3.69 -3.79
N LYS A 236 -7.09 -2.79 -3.00
CA LYS A 236 -8.35 -2.09 -3.29
C LYS A 236 -8.17 -0.71 -3.93
N SER A 237 -6.94 -0.31 -4.26
CA SER A 237 -6.62 1.04 -4.76
C SER A 237 -7.49 1.46 -5.94
N HIS A 238 -7.68 0.61 -6.96
CA HIS A 238 -8.55 0.89 -8.11
C HIS A 238 -10.00 1.27 -7.71
N PHE A 239 -10.58 0.51 -6.78
CA PHE A 239 -11.93 0.74 -6.28
C PHE A 239 -12.05 2.12 -5.61
N TYR A 240 -11.06 2.50 -4.80
CA TYR A 240 -11.05 3.80 -4.13
C TYR A 240 -10.72 4.95 -5.09
N SER A 241 -9.80 4.77 -6.03
CA SER A 241 -9.51 5.76 -7.07
C SER A 241 -10.74 6.05 -7.93
N PHE A 242 -11.58 5.04 -8.22
CA PHE A 242 -12.89 5.24 -8.85
C PHE A 242 -13.81 6.09 -7.95
N MET A 243 -13.96 5.73 -6.67
CA MET A 243 -14.83 6.47 -5.73
C MET A 243 -14.42 7.94 -5.59
N ILE A 244 -13.13 8.23 -5.50
CA ILE A 244 -12.58 9.60 -5.41
C ILE A 244 -13.04 10.43 -6.61
N ARG A 245 -12.88 9.90 -7.82
CA ARG A 245 -13.25 10.60 -9.06
C ARG A 245 -14.75 10.67 -9.29
N ALA A 246 -15.48 9.64 -8.86
CA ALA A 246 -16.92 9.56 -8.96
C ALA A 246 -17.64 10.26 -7.79
N LYS A 247 -16.93 10.98 -6.92
CA LYS A 247 -17.51 11.71 -5.78
C LYS A 247 -18.65 12.65 -6.15
N PHE A 248 -18.61 13.24 -7.35
CA PHE A 248 -19.69 14.13 -7.84
C PHE A 248 -21.05 13.42 -7.94
N LEU A 249 -21.08 12.08 -7.98
CA LEU A 249 -22.31 11.28 -7.92
C LEU A 249 -23.01 11.38 -6.56
N VAL A 250 -22.29 11.75 -5.49
CA VAL A 250 -22.85 12.06 -4.16
C VAL A 250 -23.20 13.56 -4.13
N SER A 251 -24.20 13.94 -4.93
CA SER A 251 -24.57 15.35 -5.14
C SER A 251 -25.31 15.95 -3.94
N GLY A 252 -25.31 17.29 -3.84
CA GLY A 252 -26.04 18.02 -2.80
C GLY A 252 -27.54 17.63 -2.71
N PRO A 253 -28.26 17.49 -3.84
CA PRO A 253 -29.64 17.00 -3.83
C PRO A 253 -29.81 15.58 -3.26
N ARG A 254 -28.85 14.67 -3.52
CA ARG A 254 -28.84 13.31 -2.96
C ARG A 254 -28.60 13.31 -1.45
N VAL A 255 -27.73 14.19 -0.98
CA VAL A 255 -27.56 14.43 0.47
C VAL A 255 -28.84 15.03 1.06
N LEU A 256 -29.48 15.99 0.39
CA LEU A 256 -30.74 16.58 0.84
C LEU A 256 -31.87 15.53 0.94
N PHE A 257 -31.98 14.61 0.00
CA PHE A 257 -32.91 13.49 0.11
C PHE A 257 -32.66 12.67 1.38
N SER A 258 -31.39 12.37 1.66
CA SER A 258 -30.98 11.62 2.85
C SER A 258 -31.41 12.35 4.13
N VAL A 259 -31.20 13.68 4.18
CA VAL A 259 -31.63 14.55 5.29
C VAL A 259 -33.16 14.51 5.45
N LEU A 260 -33.91 14.70 4.36
CA LEU A 260 -35.37 14.71 4.37
C LEU A 260 -35.96 13.34 4.76
N PHE A 261 -35.33 12.25 4.32
CA PHE A 261 -35.70 10.89 4.72
C PHE A 261 -35.49 10.69 6.22
N CYS A 262 -34.31 11.04 6.74
CA CYS A 262 -34.02 10.98 8.18
C CYS A 262 -35.01 11.82 9.00
N TYR A 263 -35.29 13.06 8.56
CA TYR A 263 -36.28 13.92 9.20
C TYR A 263 -37.67 13.28 9.19
N GLY A 264 -38.08 12.67 8.06
CA GLY A 264 -39.34 11.96 7.93
C GLY A 264 -39.44 10.78 8.89
N VAL A 265 -38.43 9.91 8.94
CA VAL A 265 -38.37 8.77 9.86
C VAL A 265 -38.45 9.26 11.31
N ALA A 266 -37.59 10.19 11.72
CA ALA A 266 -37.60 10.73 13.07
C ALA A 266 -38.93 11.41 13.42
N ARG A 267 -39.52 12.16 12.47
CA ARG A 267 -40.77 12.90 12.70
C ARG A 267 -41.92 11.94 12.95
N ASN A 268 -41.99 10.83 12.24
CA ASN A 268 -43.04 9.83 12.45
C ASN A 268 -43.03 9.25 13.87
N PHE A 269 -41.87 9.18 14.53
CA PHE A 269 -41.76 8.66 15.90
C PHE A 269 -41.78 9.75 16.97
N TYR A 270 -41.07 10.86 16.80
CA TYR A 270 -40.83 11.84 17.87
C TYR A 270 -41.37 13.26 17.60
N GLY A 271 -42.02 13.49 16.47
CA GLY A 271 -42.54 14.81 16.10
C GLY A 271 -41.47 15.78 15.62
N SER A 272 -41.89 16.93 15.08
CA SER A 272 -41.01 17.83 14.32
C SER A 272 -39.89 18.46 15.14
N ALA A 273 -40.15 18.85 16.39
CA ALA A 273 -39.15 19.52 17.23
C ALA A 273 -37.97 18.59 17.57
N VAL A 274 -38.25 17.36 17.99
CA VAL A 274 -37.22 16.36 18.30
C VAL A 274 -36.46 15.96 17.04
N SER A 275 -37.14 15.82 15.90
CA SER A 275 -36.47 15.48 14.64
C SER A 275 -35.47 16.54 14.21
N LEU A 276 -35.81 17.83 14.31
CA LEU A 276 -34.88 18.92 14.01
C LEU A 276 -33.68 18.89 14.96
N TYR A 277 -33.92 18.69 16.25
CA TYR A 277 -32.87 18.55 17.25
C TYR A 277 -31.89 17.41 16.91
N LEU A 278 -32.40 16.23 16.54
CA LEU A 278 -31.56 15.09 16.17
C LEU A 278 -30.81 15.30 14.85
N ILE A 279 -31.40 16.00 13.87
CA ILE A 279 -30.69 16.41 12.65
C ILE A 279 -29.53 17.35 12.99
N VAL A 280 -29.73 18.32 13.88
CA VAL A 280 -28.68 19.25 14.32
C VAL A 280 -27.55 18.50 15.00
N ILE A 281 -27.85 17.55 15.90
CA ILE A 281 -26.82 16.71 16.53
C ILE A 281 -26.03 15.93 15.49
N THR A 282 -26.72 15.27 14.55
CA THR A 282 -26.07 14.50 13.48
C THR A 282 -25.14 15.39 12.66
N TRP A 283 -25.59 16.61 12.32
CA TRP A 283 -24.80 17.59 11.59
C TRP A 283 -23.57 18.06 12.38
N VAL A 284 -23.73 18.35 13.68
CA VAL A 284 -22.61 18.74 14.56
C VAL A 284 -21.57 17.62 14.67
N CYS A 285 -22.00 16.36 14.84
CA CYS A 285 -21.11 15.21 14.84
C CYS A 285 -20.34 15.10 13.51
N ALA A 286 -21.04 15.25 12.39
CA ALA A 286 -20.42 15.19 11.06
C ALA A 286 -19.46 16.36 10.80
N GLU A 287 -19.79 17.59 11.20
CA GLU A 287 -18.90 18.74 11.06
C GLU A 287 -17.62 18.60 11.90
N PHE A 288 -17.77 18.18 13.16
CA PHE A 288 -16.62 17.94 14.02
C PHE A 288 -15.72 16.84 13.46
N ALA A 289 -16.31 15.72 13.00
CA ALA A 289 -15.57 14.65 12.36
C ALA A 289 -14.90 15.10 11.05
N GLY A 290 -15.58 15.89 10.23
CA GLY A 290 -15.00 16.44 9.00
C GLY A 290 -13.80 17.35 9.29
N TYR A 291 -13.91 18.23 10.29
CA TYR A 291 -12.78 19.05 10.75
C TYR A 291 -11.61 18.19 11.25
N TYR A 292 -11.89 17.20 12.10
CA TYR A 292 -10.87 16.35 12.68
C TYR A 292 -10.20 15.46 11.62
N GLY A 293 -10.97 14.88 10.69
CA GLY A 293 -10.47 14.11 9.56
C GLY A 293 -9.57 14.94 8.63
N ARG A 294 -9.95 16.17 8.30
CA ARG A 294 -9.07 17.09 7.54
C ARG A 294 -7.76 17.37 8.27
N TYR A 295 -7.82 17.55 9.58
CA TYR A 295 -6.63 17.83 10.39
C TYR A 295 -5.69 16.62 10.54
N LYS A 296 -6.22 15.42 10.79
CA LYS A 296 -5.42 14.21 11.06
C LYS A 296 -5.13 13.36 9.81
N LEU A 297 -6.11 13.19 8.94
CA LEU A 297 -6.08 12.29 7.79
C LEU A 297 -5.92 13.04 6.46
N GLY A 298 -6.11 14.37 6.45
CA GLY A 298 -6.14 15.19 5.24
C GLY A 298 -7.44 15.07 4.44
N GLY A 299 -8.48 14.47 5.02
CA GLY A 299 -9.76 14.22 4.36
C GLY A 299 -10.61 13.21 5.14
N VAL A 300 -11.42 12.42 4.44
CA VAL A 300 -12.20 11.29 4.96
C VAL A 300 -11.90 10.02 4.18
N MET A 301 -12.06 8.85 4.79
CA MET A 301 -11.85 7.53 4.17
C MET A 301 -12.86 6.52 4.71
N GLY A 302 -12.97 5.34 4.10
CA GLY A 302 -14.03 4.37 4.38
C GLY A 302 -14.17 4.05 5.87
N ASP A 303 -13.09 3.60 6.49
CA ASP A 303 -13.07 3.20 7.90
C ASP A 303 -13.37 4.36 8.84
N TYR A 304 -12.89 5.55 8.51
CA TYR A 304 -13.20 6.77 9.26
C TYR A 304 -14.68 7.13 9.21
N LEU A 305 -15.35 6.93 8.07
CA LEU A 305 -16.80 7.10 7.97
C LEU A 305 -17.57 6.05 8.80
N GLY A 306 -17.04 4.82 8.86
CA GLY A 306 -17.50 3.76 9.76
C GLY A 306 -17.46 4.21 11.22
N ALA A 307 -16.32 4.70 11.68
CA ALA A 307 -16.12 5.21 13.03
C ALA A 307 -17.11 6.32 13.40
N VAL A 308 -17.30 7.30 12.50
CA VAL A 308 -18.23 8.41 12.70
C VAL A 308 -19.67 7.91 12.81
N THR A 309 -20.04 6.90 12.03
CA THR A 309 -21.37 6.28 12.13
C THR A 309 -21.60 5.68 13.51
N CYS A 310 -20.65 4.90 14.05
CA CYS A 310 -20.78 4.32 15.39
C CYS A 310 -20.89 5.38 16.50
N ILE A 311 -20.02 6.40 16.47
CA ILE A 311 -20.01 7.47 17.47
C ILE A 311 -21.30 8.31 17.41
N THR A 312 -21.77 8.60 16.20
CA THR A 312 -23.00 9.38 16.00
C THR A 312 -24.22 8.59 16.48
N GLU A 313 -24.26 7.28 16.24
CA GLU A 313 -25.35 6.42 16.72
C GLU A 313 -25.47 6.44 18.25
N VAL A 314 -24.37 6.28 18.97
CA VAL A 314 -24.34 6.35 20.45
C VAL A 314 -24.73 7.74 20.94
N THR A 315 -24.25 8.79 20.28
CA THR A 315 -24.58 10.18 20.62
C THR A 315 -26.07 10.47 20.45
N LEU A 316 -26.68 9.97 19.38
CA LEU A 316 -28.12 10.10 19.13
C LEU A 316 -28.94 9.31 20.15
N LEU A 317 -28.54 8.08 20.48
CA LEU A 317 -29.20 7.29 21.53
C LEU A 317 -29.17 8.02 22.88
N ALA A 318 -28.02 8.57 23.27
CA ALA A 318 -27.89 9.37 24.48
C ALA A 318 -28.76 10.63 24.44
N SER A 319 -28.88 11.26 23.27
CA SER A 319 -29.70 12.45 23.04
C SER A 319 -31.19 12.16 23.16
N ILE A 320 -31.65 11.00 22.67
CA ILE A 320 -33.03 10.55 22.83
C ILE A 320 -33.33 10.23 24.30
N LEU A 321 -32.42 9.55 25.01
CA LEU A 321 -32.57 9.22 26.43
C LEU A 321 -32.65 10.49 27.31
N SER A 322 -31.85 11.51 27.00
CA SER A 322 -31.78 12.75 27.76
C SER A 322 -32.73 13.86 27.28
N ARG A 323 -33.49 13.63 26.20
CA ARG A 323 -34.26 14.66 25.48
C ARG A 323 -35.09 15.56 26.39
N GLN A 324 -35.78 14.98 27.37
CA GLN A 324 -36.70 15.73 28.23
C GLN A 324 -35.96 16.70 29.15
N LYS A 325 -34.85 16.26 29.76
CA LYS A 325 -33.98 17.13 30.56
C LYS A 325 -33.36 18.25 29.73
N THR A 326 -33.01 17.96 28.48
CA THR A 326 -32.47 18.94 27.54
C THR A 326 -33.54 19.99 27.18
N PHE A 327 -34.77 19.56 26.87
CA PHE A 327 -35.89 20.48 26.63
C PHE A 327 -36.22 21.33 27.86
N ASP A 328 -36.20 20.76 29.07
CA ASP A 328 -36.42 21.50 30.31
C ASP A 328 -35.32 22.56 30.52
N LEU A 329 -34.05 22.23 30.23
CA LEU A 329 -32.94 23.17 30.30
C LEU A 329 -33.10 24.34 29.32
N PHE A 330 -33.44 24.05 28.06
CA PHE A 330 -33.68 25.08 27.04
C PHE A 330 -34.92 25.92 27.34
N SER A 331 -35.98 25.31 27.86
CA SER A 331 -37.18 26.02 28.30
C SER A 331 -36.86 26.99 29.45
N ASN A 332 -36.07 26.56 30.43
CA ASN A 332 -35.62 27.42 31.54
C ASN A 332 -34.70 28.56 31.07
N LEU A 333 -33.80 28.31 30.11
CA LEU A 333 -32.96 29.33 29.48
C LEU A 333 -33.77 30.33 28.64
N TYR A 334 -34.76 29.84 27.89
CA TYR A 334 -35.66 30.65 27.07
C TYR A 334 -36.55 31.54 27.94
N HIS A 335 -37.13 30.99 29.01
CA HIS A 335 -37.90 31.76 30.00
C HIS A 335 -37.08 32.85 30.71
N HIS A 336 -35.75 32.72 30.75
CA HIS A 336 -34.86 33.78 31.25
C HIS A 336 -34.44 34.82 30.19
N MET A 337 -34.72 34.59 28.90
CA MET A 337 -34.19 35.41 27.80
C MET A 337 -35.24 36.19 27.00
N THR A 338 -36.56 36.01 27.16
CA THR A 338 -37.55 36.73 26.33
C THR A 338 -38.77 37.34 27.05
N ILE A 339 -39.00 38.62 26.69
CA ILE A 339 -40.20 39.47 26.81
C ILE A 339 -41.35 38.87 25.97
N PRO A 340 -42.64 39.01 26.36
CA PRO A 340 -43.75 38.34 25.69
C PRO A 340 -44.00 38.87 24.28
N TYR A 341 -44.18 37.95 23.33
CA TYR A 341 -44.71 38.25 21.99
C TYR A 341 -46.03 37.47 21.81
N ASP A 342 -47.06 38.23 21.46
CA ASP A 342 -48.43 37.80 21.16
C ASP A 342 -48.59 37.78 19.64
N GLY A 343 -49.25 36.76 19.06
CA GLY A 343 -49.65 36.82 17.65
C GLY A 343 -49.56 35.54 16.83
N GLN A 344 -50.67 34.81 16.85
CA GLN A 344 -51.38 34.15 15.74
C GLN A 344 -50.76 33.00 14.91
N ASN A 345 -51.61 31.96 14.85
CA ASN A 345 -51.49 30.67 14.19
C ASN A 345 -51.22 30.74 12.67
N ILE A 346 -50.04 30.26 12.28
CA ILE A 346 -49.77 29.72 10.93
C ILE A 346 -50.38 28.30 10.77
N SER A 347 -50.76 27.65 11.88
CA SER A 347 -51.35 26.31 11.91
C SER A 347 -52.73 26.22 11.26
N ASP A 348 -53.52 27.30 11.29
CA ASP A 348 -54.91 27.27 10.84
C ASP A 348 -55.03 27.37 9.31
N LEU A 349 -54.03 27.94 8.64
CA LEU A 349 -53.95 28.01 7.17
C LEU A 349 -53.47 26.70 6.54
N THR A 350 -52.72 25.88 7.29
CA THR A 350 -52.23 24.57 6.81
C THR A 350 -53.26 23.46 6.99
N LEU A 351 -54.12 23.57 8.01
CA LEU A 351 -55.21 22.62 8.26
C LEU A 351 -56.36 22.75 7.24
N SER A 352 -56.69 23.95 6.76
CA SER A 352 -57.80 24.14 5.80
C SER A 352 -57.49 23.62 4.38
N LEU A 353 -56.23 23.32 4.06
CA LEU A 353 -55.81 22.78 2.76
C LEU A 353 -55.83 21.24 2.72
N CYS A 354 -56.07 20.56 3.84
CA CYS A 354 -55.94 19.11 3.97
C CYS A 354 -57.27 18.33 4.09
N GLU A 355 -58.43 18.99 4.05
CA GLU A 355 -59.73 18.34 4.33
C GLU A 355 -60.42 17.70 3.11
N ASP A 356 -60.04 18.03 1.87
CA ASP A 356 -60.62 17.43 0.66
C ASP A 356 -59.81 16.21 0.16
N SER A 357 -60.36 15.01 0.36
CA SER A 357 -59.68 13.74 0.03
C SER A 357 -59.39 13.56 -1.46
N LYS A 358 -60.13 14.23 -2.35
CA LYS A 358 -59.89 14.22 -3.80
C LYS A 358 -58.74 15.14 -4.19
N THR A 359 -58.67 16.33 -3.60
CA THR A 359 -57.56 17.28 -3.81
C THR A 359 -56.25 16.74 -3.24
N VAL A 360 -56.28 16.08 -2.07
CA VAL A 360 -55.10 15.40 -1.50
C VAL A 360 -54.64 14.24 -2.39
N SER A 361 -55.56 13.46 -2.95
CA SER A 361 -55.21 12.34 -3.86
C SER A 361 -54.68 12.81 -5.21
N LEU A 362 -55.23 13.91 -5.75
CA LEU A 362 -54.76 14.55 -6.99
C LEU A 362 -53.38 15.22 -6.80
N LEU A 363 -53.16 15.89 -5.67
CA LEU A 363 -51.85 16.45 -5.30
C LEU A 363 -50.81 15.35 -5.07
N ARG A 364 -51.18 14.21 -4.47
CA ARG A 364 -50.31 13.03 -4.35
C ARG A 364 -49.97 12.42 -5.72
N PHE A 365 -50.96 12.30 -6.60
CA PHE A 365 -50.77 11.78 -7.96
C PHE A 365 -49.89 12.71 -8.81
N LEU A 366 -50.14 14.02 -8.79
CA LEU A 366 -49.32 15.03 -9.47
C LEU A 366 -47.91 15.11 -8.87
N ALA A 367 -47.78 15.00 -7.54
CA ALA A 367 -46.48 14.92 -6.89
C ALA A 367 -45.69 13.69 -7.36
N VAL A 368 -46.30 12.51 -7.47
CA VAL A 368 -45.62 11.30 -7.96
C VAL A 368 -45.33 11.37 -9.47
N ALA A 369 -46.27 11.86 -10.28
CA ALA A 369 -46.15 11.94 -11.74
C ALA A 369 -45.13 12.99 -12.21
N ILE A 370 -44.99 14.10 -11.47
CA ILE A 370 -43.99 15.15 -11.73
C ILE A 370 -42.68 14.85 -10.99
N ALA A 371 -42.72 14.13 -9.85
CA ALA A 371 -41.52 13.79 -9.09
C ALA A 371 -40.51 13.02 -9.92
N LEU A 372 -40.90 12.00 -10.70
CA LEU A 372 -39.91 11.19 -11.42
C LEU A 372 -39.10 11.99 -12.47
N PRO A 373 -39.71 12.81 -13.35
CA PRO A 373 -38.97 13.68 -14.26
C PRO A 373 -38.21 14.81 -13.56
N LEU A 374 -38.81 15.44 -12.54
CA LEU A 374 -38.17 16.50 -11.76
C LEU A 374 -36.99 15.97 -10.94
N TRP A 375 -37.12 14.74 -10.41
CA TRP A 375 -36.07 13.99 -9.72
C TRP A 375 -34.94 13.64 -10.67
N SER A 376 -35.24 13.27 -11.93
CA SER A 376 -34.22 13.14 -12.98
C SER A 376 -33.43 14.41 -13.20
N TRP A 377 -34.13 15.54 -13.30
CA TRP A 377 -33.49 16.82 -13.54
C TRP A 377 -32.67 17.35 -12.34
N ILE A 378 -33.10 17.05 -11.11
CA ILE A 378 -32.44 17.50 -9.87
C ILE A 378 -31.30 16.56 -9.44
N MET A 379 -31.43 15.24 -9.66
CA MET A 379 -30.50 14.23 -9.12
C MET A 379 -29.40 13.79 -10.07
N ASP A 380 -29.53 14.08 -11.37
CA ASP A 380 -28.43 13.85 -12.31
C ASP A 380 -27.36 14.94 -12.13
N PRO A 381 -26.07 14.55 -12.08
CA PRO A 381 -24.99 15.52 -12.05
C PRO A 381 -24.98 16.34 -13.35
N PRO A 382 -24.53 17.61 -13.33
CA PRO A 382 -24.34 18.38 -14.55
C PRO A 382 -23.42 17.63 -15.52
N LYS A 383 -23.61 17.79 -16.85
CA LYS A 383 -22.79 17.12 -17.87
C LYS A 383 -21.31 17.34 -17.58
N VAL A 384 -20.65 16.29 -17.11
CA VAL A 384 -19.22 16.29 -16.76
C VAL A 384 -18.44 16.04 -18.03
N SER A 385 -17.54 16.95 -18.40
CA SER A 385 -16.67 16.80 -19.57
C SER A 385 -15.39 16.02 -19.23
N LYS A 386 -14.66 15.48 -20.22
CA LYS A 386 -13.32 14.86 -20.01
C LYS A 386 -12.35 15.74 -19.21
N SER A 387 -12.48 17.07 -19.32
CA SER A 387 -11.70 18.04 -18.53
C SER A 387 -12.07 18.09 -17.05
N ASP A 388 -13.30 17.74 -16.69
CA ASP A 388 -13.80 17.78 -15.30
C ASP A 388 -13.50 16.46 -14.54
N LEU A 389 -13.46 15.31 -15.23
CA LEU A 389 -13.07 14.01 -14.65
C LEU A 389 -11.55 13.85 -14.48
N SER A 390 -10.77 14.71 -15.13
CA SER A 390 -9.30 14.71 -15.04
C SER A 390 -8.75 15.61 -13.92
N THR A 391 -9.59 16.36 -13.19
CA THR A 391 -9.10 17.28 -12.15
C THR A 391 -10.06 17.47 -10.95
N LYS A 392 -9.66 16.97 -9.76
CA LYS A 392 -9.80 17.59 -8.42
C LYS A 392 -9.58 16.57 -7.28
N ASP A 393 -8.34 16.15 -7.11
CA ASP A 393 -7.71 15.91 -5.79
C ASP A 393 -6.20 15.82 -5.99
N SER A 394 -5.65 16.94 -6.44
CA SER A 394 -4.37 17.42 -5.98
C SER A 394 -4.59 18.92 -5.83
N ALA A 395 -3.96 19.55 -4.83
CA ALA A 395 -3.62 20.96 -4.99
C ALA A 395 -3.13 21.10 -6.44
N GLU A 396 -3.74 21.98 -7.25
CA GLU A 396 -3.38 22.13 -8.66
C GLU A 396 -1.86 21.96 -8.79
N PRO A 397 -1.35 20.92 -9.48
CA PRO A 397 -0.06 21.09 -10.08
C PRO A 397 -0.37 22.19 -11.08
N LYS A 398 -0.04 23.45 -10.72
CA LYS A 398 0.10 24.54 -11.68
C LYS A 398 0.65 23.85 -12.91
N THR A 399 -0.08 23.84 -14.03
CA THR A 399 0.43 23.29 -15.29
C THR A 399 1.69 24.06 -15.55
N ARG A 400 2.78 23.48 -15.06
CA ARG A 400 4.04 24.16 -14.95
C ARG A 400 4.45 24.21 -16.39
N LYS A 401 4.48 25.40 -16.96
CA LYS A 401 5.09 25.57 -18.28
C LYS A 401 6.43 24.87 -18.17
N VAL A 402 6.57 23.78 -18.92
CA VAL A 402 7.78 22.96 -18.91
C VAL A 402 8.92 23.95 -19.14
N SER A 403 9.78 24.11 -18.14
CA SER A 403 10.89 25.03 -18.24
C SER A 403 11.71 24.70 -19.50
N PRO A 404 12.22 25.71 -20.22
CA PRO A 404 13.11 25.49 -21.35
C PRO A 404 14.26 24.53 -21.00
N GLU A 405 14.76 24.57 -19.77
CA GLU A 405 15.76 23.64 -19.23
C GLU A 405 15.26 22.19 -19.19
N LYS A 406 14.07 21.93 -18.61
CA LYS A 406 13.47 20.58 -18.58
C LYS A 406 13.24 20.05 -19.99
N ALA A 407 12.73 20.87 -20.90
CA ALA A 407 12.48 20.48 -22.29
C ALA A 407 13.79 20.13 -23.04
N LYS A 408 14.83 20.95 -22.87
CA LYS A 408 16.15 20.72 -23.49
C LYS A 408 16.79 19.44 -22.96
N ALA A 409 16.78 19.24 -21.64
CA ALA A 409 17.34 18.04 -21.02
C ALA A 409 16.55 16.79 -21.42
N GLN A 410 15.22 16.84 -21.42
CA GLN A 410 14.37 15.73 -21.84
C GLN A 410 14.68 15.29 -23.28
N ALA A 411 14.88 16.24 -24.21
CA ALA A 411 15.21 15.93 -25.61
C ALA A 411 16.53 15.13 -25.75
N VAL A 412 17.53 15.43 -24.92
CA VAL A 412 18.80 14.68 -24.90
C VAL A 412 18.62 13.33 -24.21
N VAL A 413 17.94 13.31 -23.07
CA VAL A 413 17.74 12.12 -22.22
C VAL A 413 16.93 11.03 -22.93
N SER A 414 15.85 11.39 -23.63
CA SER A 414 15.02 10.43 -24.37
C SER A 414 15.55 10.07 -25.76
N SER A 415 16.60 10.74 -26.24
CA SER A 415 17.14 10.48 -27.57
C SER A 415 17.91 9.14 -27.59
N PRO A 416 17.62 8.23 -28.54
CA PRO A 416 18.35 6.97 -28.68
C PRO A 416 19.76 7.18 -29.26
N LYS A 417 20.05 8.36 -29.83
CA LYS A 417 21.39 8.71 -30.35
C LYS A 417 22.33 9.22 -29.26
N SER A 418 21.79 9.66 -28.13
CA SER A 418 22.58 10.18 -27.01
C SER A 418 23.26 9.04 -26.27
N THR A 419 24.55 9.19 -25.99
CA THR A 419 25.28 8.25 -25.15
C THR A 419 24.81 8.37 -23.69
N PHE A 420 25.14 7.37 -22.86
CA PHE A 420 24.88 7.45 -21.42
C PHE A 420 25.46 8.74 -20.80
N HIS A 421 26.65 9.14 -21.24
CA HIS A 421 27.33 10.34 -20.77
C HIS A 421 26.56 11.62 -21.14
N ASP A 422 26.09 11.74 -22.39
CA ASP A 422 25.29 12.88 -22.84
C ASP A 422 24.00 13.02 -22.03
N LYS A 423 23.33 11.89 -21.76
CA LYS A 423 22.09 11.86 -20.96
C LYS A 423 22.34 12.25 -19.50
N TYR A 424 23.42 11.72 -18.93
CA TYR A 424 23.83 12.01 -17.56
C TYR A 424 24.15 13.50 -17.38
N ASP A 425 24.96 14.08 -18.26
CA ASP A 425 25.31 15.51 -18.22
C ASP A 425 24.09 16.40 -18.47
N ALA A 426 23.21 16.03 -19.41
CA ALA A 426 21.96 16.76 -19.62
C ALA A 426 21.07 16.77 -18.37
N CYS A 427 21.01 15.65 -17.64
CA CYS A 427 20.25 15.58 -16.39
C CYS A 427 20.92 16.40 -15.28
N LEU A 428 22.24 16.34 -15.12
CA LEU A 428 22.95 17.20 -14.15
C LEU A 428 22.71 18.69 -14.42
N ASN A 429 22.80 19.13 -15.68
CA ASN A 429 22.50 20.52 -16.04
C ASN A 429 21.06 20.92 -15.70
N TYR A 430 20.09 20.00 -15.82
CA TYR A 430 18.72 20.24 -15.39
C TYR A 430 18.59 20.29 -13.86
N LEU A 431 19.28 19.39 -13.14
CA LEU A 431 19.32 19.38 -11.68
C LEU A 431 19.92 20.68 -11.11
N ASP A 432 20.88 21.29 -11.80
CA ASP A 432 21.45 22.59 -11.43
C ASP A 432 20.46 23.75 -11.60
N ALA A 433 19.49 23.62 -12.50
CA ALA A 433 18.42 24.60 -12.70
C ALA A 433 17.30 24.49 -11.65
N LEU A 434 17.26 23.39 -10.89
CA LEU A 434 16.27 23.18 -9.83
C LEU A 434 16.34 24.26 -8.74
N ALA A 435 15.23 24.46 -8.02
CA ALA A 435 15.04 25.47 -6.99
C ALA A 435 15.80 25.16 -5.70
N LYS A 436 17.12 25.11 -5.82
CA LYS A 436 18.10 24.83 -4.77
C LYS A 436 19.43 25.47 -5.15
N PRO A 437 20.35 25.72 -4.20
CA PRO A 437 21.72 26.00 -4.56
C PRO A 437 22.32 24.85 -5.37
N VAL A 438 23.12 25.17 -6.39
CA VAL A 438 23.81 24.18 -7.24
C VAL A 438 24.60 23.19 -6.37
N GLY A 439 24.39 21.89 -6.59
CA GLY A 439 25.03 20.80 -5.84
C GLY A 439 24.60 20.63 -4.38
N SER A 440 23.61 21.38 -3.87
CA SER A 440 23.27 21.33 -2.43
C SER A 440 22.67 20.01 -1.95
N LEU A 441 22.18 19.15 -2.85
CA LEU A 441 21.66 17.83 -2.51
C LEU A 441 22.71 16.71 -2.69
N GLY A 442 23.95 17.07 -3.03
CA GLY A 442 25.11 16.18 -3.03
C GLY A 442 24.89 14.91 -3.86
N THR A 443 25.20 13.75 -3.28
CA THR A 443 25.09 12.43 -3.94
C THR A 443 23.69 12.12 -4.49
N LEU A 444 22.63 12.72 -3.92
CA LEU A 444 21.27 12.51 -4.42
C LEU A 444 21.10 13.00 -5.87
N GLU A 445 21.79 14.07 -6.23
CA GLU A 445 21.78 14.62 -7.59
C GLU A 445 22.48 13.66 -8.56
N GLU A 446 23.58 13.06 -8.13
CA GLU A 446 24.31 12.06 -8.93
C GLU A 446 23.47 10.82 -9.18
N TRP A 447 22.80 10.30 -8.14
CA TRP A 447 21.91 9.15 -8.24
C TRP A 447 20.73 9.44 -9.17
N ALA A 448 20.12 10.62 -9.07
CA ALA A 448 19.06 11.03 -9.96
C ALA A 448 19.53 11.12 -11.43
N ALA A 449 20.67 11.77 -11.69
CA ALA A 449 21.22 11.89 -13.03
C ALA A 449 21.53 10.52 -13.66
N ARG A 450 22.15 9.62 -12.89
CA ARG A 450 22.44 8.24 -13.29
C ARG A 450 21.18 7.46 -13.61
N LEU A 451 20.17 7.54 -12.75
CA LEU A 451 18.89 6.86 -12.93
C LEU A 451 18.15 7.35 -14.19
N CYS A 452 18.09 8.68 -14.40
CA CYS A 452 17.51 9.27 -15.60
C CYS A 452 18.25 8.84 -16.88
N ALA A 453 19.58 8.77 -16.83
CA ALA A 453 20.38 8.37 -17.98
C ALA A 453 20.18 6.90 -18.36
N LEU A 454 20.02 6.02 -17.36
CA LEU A 454 19.70 4.60 -17.57
C LEU A 454 18.30 4.41 -18.18
N GLN A 455 17.30 5.11 -17.66
CA GLN A 455 15.91 4.94 -18.09
C GLN A 455 15.50 5.82 -19.28
N GLY A 456 16.33 6.79 -19.66
CA GLY A 456 16.03 7.73 -20.75
C GLY A 456 14.84 8.64 -20.45
N SER A 457 14.60 8.98 -19.18
CA SER A 457 13.49 9.83 -18.74
C SER A 457 13.92 10.78 -17.61
N LEU A 458 13.45 12.03 -17.60
CA LEU A 458 13.52 12.92 -16.43
C LEU A 458 12.41 12.65 -15.40
N GLU A 459 11.55 11.68 -15.69
CA GLU A 459 10.57 11.12 -14.78
C GLU A 459 10.90 9.64 -14.57
N PRO A 460 12.04 9.32 -13.94
CA PRO A 460 12.45 7.95 -13.74
C PRO A 460 11.59 7.26 -12.68
N GLN A 461 11.50 5.94 -12.78
CA GLN A 461 10.80 5.07 -11.83
C GLN A 461 11.79 4.31 -10.96
N ALA A 462 11.54 4.28 -9.65
CA ALA A 462 12.33 3.51 -8.71
C ALA A 462 11.61 2.26 -8.16
N ASP A 463 10.41 1.98 -8.66
CA ASP A 463 9.56 0.87 -8.25
C ASP A 463 8.94 0.18 -9.49
N PRO A 464 8.68 -1.14 -9.44
CA PRO A 464 8.92 -2.07 -8.34
C PRO A 464 10.40 -2.41 -8.11
N VAL A 465 10.76 -2.80 -6.89
CA VAL A 465 12.14 -3.18 -6.51
C VAL A 465 12.26 -4.69 -6.43
N GLY A 466 13.33 -5.25 -7.00
CA GLY A 466 13.69 -6.66 -6.85
C GLY A 466 14.92 -6.81 -5.97
N CYS A 467 14.97 -7.84 -5.12
CA CYS A 467 16.16 -8.20 -4.35
C CYS A 467 16.59 -9.61 -4.73
N ILE A 468 17.82 -9.76 -5.23
CA ILE A 468 18.38 -11.06 -5.61
C ILE A 468 19.57 -11.36 -4.71
N ILE A 469 19.48 -12.44 -3.95
CA ILE A 469 20.53 -12.92 -3.06
C ILE A 469 21.13 -14.18 -3.68
N PHE A 470 22.42 -14.16 -4.00
CA PHE A 470 23.11 -15.37 -4.47
C PHE A 470 23.77 -16.10 -3.30
N ALA A 471 23.64 -17.42 -3.26
CA ALA A 471 24.17 -18.23 -2.17
C ALA A 471 25.18 -19.27 -2.63
N GLY A 472 26.28 -19.40 -1.87
CA GLY A 472 27.38 -20.32 -2.17
C GLY A 472 28.33 -20.54 -1.00
N ASP A 473 28.76 -21.79 -0.78
CA ASP A 473 29.73 -22.14 0.26
C ASP A 473 31.16 -22.20 -0.28
N HIS A 474 32.14 -21.88 0.57
CA HIS A 474 33.54 -21.80 0.17
C HIS A 474 34.39 -22.91 0.76
N GLY A 475 35.15 -23.62 -0.08
CA GLY A 475 36.03 -24.70 0.36
C GLY A 475 37.09 -24.25 1.37
N VAL A 476 37.57 -23.00 1.27
CA VAL A 476 38.53 -22.43 2.22
C VAL A 476 37.97 -22.34 3.65
N ALA A 477 36.64 -22.30 3.82
CA ALA A 477 36.01 -22.22 5.14
C ALA A 477 35.82 -23.57 5.83
N LYS A 478 36.05 -24.69 5.14
CA LYS A 478 36.01 -26.03 5.74
C LYS A 478 36.98 -26.15 6.92
N SER A 479 36.74 -27.15 7.77
CA SER A 479 37.66 -27.48 8.85
C SER A 479 39.04 -27.85 8.26
N ILE A 480 40.10 -27.73 9.05
CA ILE A 480 41.45 -28.17 8.62
C ILE A 480 41.43 -29.67 8.29
N ASP A 481 40.69 -30.47 9.07
CA ASP A 481 40.54 -31.91 8.86
C ASP A 481 39.80 -32.25 7.55
N ASP A 482 38.92 -31.35 7.09
CA ASP A 482 38.18 -31.45 5.83
C ASP A 482 38.87 -30.74 4.65
N GLY A 483 40.16 -30.40 4.79
CA GLY A 483 40.98 -29.78 3.75
C GLY A 483 40.75 -28.28 3.52
N GLY A 484 40.11 -27.60 4.48
CA GLY A 484 39.96 -26.14 4.48
C GLY A 484 40.95 -25.44 5.41
N GLU A 485 40.64 -24.18 5.74
CA GLU A 485 41.49 -23.32 6.56
C GLU A 485 40.77 -22.82 7.82
N SER A 486 39.50 -23.19 8.03
CA SER A 486 38.66 -22.70 9.15
C SER A 486 38.71 -21.17 9.28
N CYS A 487 38.42 -20.49 8.17
CA CYS A 487 38.51 -19.04 8.05
C CYS A 487 37.24 -18.28 8.46
N SER A 488 36.22 -18.97 8.99
CA SER A 488 34.94 -18.41 9.44
C SER A 488 34.61 -18.85 10.87
N LEU A 489 33.92 -17.99 11.63
CA LEU A 489 33.44 -18.30 12.98
C LEU A 489 32.32 -19.34 12.94
N TYR A 490 31.51 -19.25 11.89
CA TYR A 490 30.36 -20.13 11.68
C TYR A 490 30.76 -21.31 10.80
N PRO A 491 30.28 -22.53 11.11
CA PRO A 491 30.46 -23.69 10.26
C PRO A 491 29.58 -23.58 8.99
N GLN A 492 29.97 -24.25 7.91
CA GLN A 492 29.27 -24.17 6.61
C GLN A 492 27.75 -24.44 6.65
N PRO A 493 27.21 -25.36 7.47
CA PRO A 493 25.75 -25.56 7.55
C PRO A 493 24.94 -24.31 7.91
N VAL A 494 25.57 -23.26 8.47
CA VAL A 494 24.91 -21.97 8.74
C VAL A 494 24.41 -21.30 7.46
N THR A 495 25.11 -21.45 6.33
CA THR A 495 24.63 -20.93 5.03
C THR A 495 23.23 -21.46 4.72
N ARG A 496 23.02 -22.78 4.85
CA ARG A 496 21.71 -23.41 4.62
C ARG A 496 20.67 -22.98 5.65
N ALA A 497 21.07 -22.76 6.91
CA ALA A 497 20.17 -22.26 7.95
C ALA A 497 19.68 -20.83 7.65
N ILE A 498 20.55 -19.94 7.13
CA ILE A 498 20.16 -18.60 6.70
C ILE A 498 19.21 -18.66 5.51
N LEU A 499 19.47 -19.53 4.52
CA LEU A 499 18.56 -19.76 3.39
C LEU A 499 17.16 -20.19 3.87
N ALA A 500 17.10 -21.11 4.84
CA ALA A 500 15.83 -21.48 5.47
C ALA A 500 15.19 -20.28 6.18
N GLY A 501 15.97 -19.43 6.86
CA GLY A 501 15.46 -18.21 7.47
C GLY A 501 14.87 -17.21 6.46
N LEU A 502 15.54 -17.01 5.32
CA LEU A 502 15.06 -16.17 4.22
C LEU A 502 13.78 -16.74 3.61
N GLN A 503 13.71 -18.06 3.44
CA GLN A 503 12.51 -18.76 2.95
C GLN A 503 11.29 -18.59 3.87
N HIS A 504 11.51 -18.47 5.19
CA HIS A 504 10.45 -18.28 6.19
C HIS A 504 10.19 -16.81 6.54
N GLY A 505 10.92 -15.85 5.94
CA GLY A 505 10.71 -14.43 6.24
C GLY A 505 11.31 -13.95 7.56
N VAL A 506 12.24 -14.69 8.17
CA VAL A 506 12.79 -14.40 9.50
C VAL A 506 14.27 -14.00 9.50
N ALA A 507 14.94 -14.08 8.35
CA ALA A 507 16.32 -13.61 8.18
C ALA A 507 16.37 -12.11 7.85
N GLY A 508 17.55 -11.52 8.00
CA GLY A 508 17.73 -10.06 7.96
C GLY A 508 17.20 -9.42 6.68
N ALA A 509 17.60 -9.91 5.51
CA ALA A 509 17.11 -9.37 4.24
C ALA A 509 15.62 -9.61 4.03
N SER A 510 15.07 -10.75 4.43
CA SER A 510 13.64 -11.02 4.28
C SER A 510 12.76 -10.13 5.18
N VAL A 511 13.27 -9.70 6.33
CA VAL A 511 12.60 -8.73 7.21
C VAL A 511 12.69 -7.31 6.64
N LEU A 512 13.82 -6.97 6.00
CA LEU A 512 14.06 -5.64 5.42
C LEU A 512 13.55 -5.46 3.99
N ALA A 513 13.17 -6.55 3.31
CA ALA A 513 12.72 -6.50 1.91
C ALA A 513 11.50 -5.60 1.73
N ASN A 514 10.64 -5.47 2.75
CA ASN A 514 9.39 -4.69 2.68
C ASN A 514 8.58 -5.10 1.44
N GLU A 515 8.31 -4.17 0.52
CA GLU A 515 7.61 -4.39 -0.76
C GLU A 515 8.49 -4.99 -1.88
N ALA A 516 9.80 -5.18 -1.64
CA ALA A 516 10.71 -5.69 -2.65
C ALA A 516 10.46 -7.17 -2.94
N SER A 517 10.45 -7.53 -4.24
CA SER A 517 10.38 -8.92 -4.68
C SER A 517 11.69 -9.65 -4.36
N LEU A 518 11.69 -10.49 -3.32
CA LEU A 518 12.86 -11.24 -2.88
C LEU A 518 13.00 -12.58 -3.61
N ALA A 519 14.19 -12.85 -4.15
CA ALA A 519 14.60 -14.15 -4.67
C ALA A 519 15.98 -14.52 -4.13
N VAL A 520 16.12 -15.75 -3.66
CA VAL A 520 17.39 -16.32 -3.21
C VAL A 520 17.79 -17.41 -4.20
N VAL A 521 18.97 -17.31 -4.79
CA VAL A 521 19.44 -18.24 -5.82
C VAL A 521 20.61 -19.03 -5.27
N ASP A 522 20.40 -20.31 -5.01
CA ASP A 522 21.48 -21.23 -4.62
C ASP A 522 22.26 -21.64 -5.87
N VAL A 523 23.51 -21.16 -5.94
CA VAL A 523 24.44 -21.44 -7.04
C VAL A 523 25.51 -22.43 -6.60
N GLY A 524 25.77 -22.52 -5.29
CA GLY A 524 26.92 -23.26 -4.77
C GLY A 524 26.88 -23.65 -3.30
N VAL A 525 25.72 -23.73 -2.65
CA VAL A 525 25.63 -24.10 -1.22
C VAL A 525 25.99 -25.58 -1.03
N ALA A 526 26.66 -25.94 0.06
CA ALA A 526 27.01 -27.33 0.33
C ALA A 526 25.77 -28.20 0.60
N GLY A 527 25.81 -29.44 0.11
CA GLY A 527 24.72 -30.42 0.22
C GLY A 527 23.67 -30.35 -0.90
N ASP A 528 22.59 -31.10 -0.74
CA ASP A 528 21.56 -31.27 -1.77
C ASP A 528 20.81 -29.96 -2.09
N PRO A 529 20.26 -29.79 -3.31
CA PRO A 529 19.40 -28.66 -3.65
C PRO A 529 18.29 -28.41 -2.62
N PHE A 530 17.96 -27.13 -2.40
CA PHE A 530 16.91 -26.68 -1.49
C PHE A 530 16.00 -25.67 -2.23
N ASP A 531 14.90 -26.16 -2.77
CA ASP A 531 13.94 -25.35 -3.54
C ASP A 531 12.72 -24.96 -2.68
N GLY A 532 12.22 -23.74 -2.88
CA GLY A 532 11.05 -23.18 -2.22
C GLY A 532 10.52 -21.93 -2.93
N PRO A 533 9.46 -21.28 -2.40
CA PRO A 533 8.88 -20.08 -3.00
C PRO A 533 9.85 -18.90 -3.21
N VAL A 534 10.87 -18.79 -2.35
CA VAL A 534 11.86 -17.71 -2.38
C VAL A 534 13.23 -18.25 -2.80
N VAL A 535 13.59 -19.45 -2.35
CA VAL A 535 14.88 -20.08 -2.65
C VAL A 535 14.80 -20.94 -3.90
N ILE A 536 15.66 -20.67 -4.88
CA ILE A 536 15.72 -21.33 -6.18
C ILE A 536 17.10 -21.97 -6.32
N SER A 537 17.16 -23.27 -6.13
CA SER A 537 18.36 -24.10 -6.32
C SER A 537 18.39 -24.71 -7.71
N SER A 538 17.30 -25.34 -8.16
CA SER A 538 17.27 -26.02 -9.46
C SER A 538 16.74 -25.07 -10.54
N PRO A 539 17.35 -24.97 -11.74
CA PRO A 539 18.56 -25.64 -12.23
C PRO A 539 19.85 -24.81 -12.01
N ASN A 540 19.83 -23.84 -11.11
CA ASN A 540 20.90 -22.84 -10.95
C ASN A 540 22.11 -23.32 -10.13
N LYS A 541 21.97 -24.38 -9.34
CA LYS A 541 23.04 -24.95 -8.51
C LYS A 541 24.12 -25.60 -9.38
N VAL A 542 25.31 -25.02 -9.36
CA VAL A 542 26.44 -25.42 -10.21
C VAL A 542 27.37 -26.39 -9.48
N VAL A 543 27.62 -26.15 -8.20
CA VAL A 543 28.53 -26.91 -7.32
C VAL A 543 27.93 -27.11 -5.92
N GLY A 544 28.49 -28.03 -5.13
CA GLY A 544 28.12 -28.26 -3.73
C GLY A 544 29.10 -27.60 -2.76
N GLY A 545 29.42 -26.32 -2.99
CA GLY A 545 30.53 -25.60 -2.38
C GLY A 545 31.79 -25.62 -3.26
N THR A 546 32.54 -24.51 -3.27
CA THR A 546 33.80 -24.41 -4.03
C THR A 546 34.89 -25.29 -3.43
N LYS A 547 35.97 -25.53 -4.18
CA LYS A 547 37.20 -26.10 -3.61
C LYS A 547 37.96 -25.03 -2.82
N SER A 548 38.89 -25.45 -1.97
CA SER A 548 39.78 -24.51 -1.29
C SER A 548 40.80 -23.96 -2.29
N PHE A 549 40.78 -22.64 -2.54
CA PHE A 549 41.74 -22.01 -3.44
C PHE A 549 43.20 -22.04 -2.94
N CYS A 550 43.43 -22.50 -1.71
CA CYS A 550 44.75 -22.74 -1.15
C CYS A 550 45.41 -24.01 -1.71
N THR A 551 44.60 -25.00 -2.10
CA THR A 551 45.08 -26.29 -2.64
C THR A 551 44.74 -26.47 -4.12
N ASP A 552 43.64 -25.89 -4.58
CA ASP A 552 43.08 -26.07 -5.92
C ASP A 552 42.63 -24.72 -6.52
N ASP A 553 41.99 -24.74 -7.68
CA ASP A 553 41.18 -23.63 -8.17
C ASP A 553 39.81 -23.68 -7.47
N ALA A 554 39.24 -22.53 -7.08
CA ALA A 554 37.93 -22.50 -6.43
C ALA A 554 36.82 -23.12 -7.30
N LEU A 555 36.82 -22.79 -8.58
CA LEU A 555 35.91 -23.27 -9.63
C LEU A 555 36.71 -23.62 -10.89
N THR A 556 36.23 -24.57 -11.70
CA THR A 556 36.71 -24.67 -13.08
C THR A 556 36.22 -23.48 -13.92
N ALA A 557 36.81 -23.28 -15.10
CA ALA A 557 36.35 -22.24 -16.03
C ALA A 557 34.87 -22.45 -16.41
N GLU A 558 34.48 -23.70 -16.70
CA GLU A 558 33.10 -24.05 -17.05
C GLU A 558 32.12 -23.90 -15.88
N GLU A 559 32.56 -24.19 -14.65
CA GLU A 559 31.77 -23.92 -13.45
C GLU A 559 31.56 -22.42 -13.24
N SER A 560 32.62 -21.61 -13.40
CA SER A 560 32.54 -20.15 -13.32
C SER A 560 31.58 -19.58 -14.37
N ASP A 561 31.67 -20.03 -15.62
CA ASP A 561 30.79 -19.58 -16.71
C ASP A 561 29.32 -19.95 -16.46
N ARG A 562 29.06 -21.15 -15.91
CA ARG A 562 27.71 -21.56 -15.51
C ARG A 562 27.16 -20.70 -14.37
N CYS A 563 27.98 -20.32 -13.40
CA CYS A 563 27.58 -19.42 -12.32
C CYS A 563 27.22 -18.02 -12.85
N ILE A 564 28.07 -17.47 -13.74
CA ILE A 564 27.80 -16.19 -14.43
C ILE A 564 26.48 -16.27 -15.20
N LEU A 565 26.24 -17.37 -15.91
CA LEU A 565 24.99 -17.57 -16.65
C LEU A 565 23.77 -17.63 -15.72
N ALA A 566 23.88 -18.29 -14.55
CA ALA A 566 22.82 -18.30 -13.55
C ALA A 566 22.49 -16.88 -13.09
N GLY A 567 23.51 -16.08 -12.78
CA GLY A 567 23.37 -14.67 -12.42
C GLY A 567 22.65 -13.82 -13.47
N ARG A 568 23.06 -13.96 -14.73
CA ARG A 568 22.42 -13.27 -15.87
C ARG A 568 20.94 -13.64 -15.99
N LYS A 569 20.64 -14.94 -15.94
CA LYS A 569 19.25 -15.44 -16.02
C LYS A 569 18.41 -14.91 -14.87
N SER A 570 18.89 -15.00 -13.63
CA SER A 570 18.13 -14.54 -12.46
C SER A 570 17.78 -13.06 -12.52
N LEU A 571 18.71 -12.21 -12.98
CA LEU A 571 18.40 -10.79 -13.16
C LEU A 571 17.40 -10.55 -14.29
N ALA A 572 17.59 -11.20 -15.45
CA ALA A 572 16.65 -11.09 -16.56
C ALA A 572 15.23 -11.52 -16.14
N GLU A 573 15.09 -12.64 -15.43
CA GLU A 573 13.80 -13.12 -14.94
C GLU A 573 13.14 -12.17 -13.94
N MET A 574 13.91 -11.57 -13.02
CA MET A 574 13.38 -10.60 -12.08
C MET A 574 12.81 -9.38 -12.83
N VAL A 575 13.53 -8.88 -13.83
CA VAL A 575 13.08 -7.73 -14.64
C VAL A 575 11.87 -8.10 -15.51
N GLU A 576 11.91 -9.23 -16.22
CA GLU A 576 10.89 -9.62 -17.19
C GLU A 576 9.60 -10.12 -16.53
N LYS A 577 9.71 -10.93 -15.47
CA LYS A 577 8.54 -11.55 -14.82
C LYS A 577 7.94 -10.68 -13.72
N LYS A 578 8.75 -9.87 -13.03
CA LYS A 578 8.29 -9.00 -11.92
C LYS A 578 8.23 -7.52 -12.29
N GLY A 579 8.73 -7.13 -13.46
CA GLY A 579 8.69 -5.74 -13.93
C GLY A 579 9.60 -4.79 -13.14
N CYS A 580 10.55 -5.32 -12.35
CA CYS A 580 11.36 -4.53 -11.45
C CYS A 580 12.18 -3.48 -12.20
N LYS A 581 12.15 -2.24 -11.72
CA LYS A 581 12.90 -1.10 -12.27
C LYS A 581 14.27 -0.94 -11.66
N ILE A 582 14.47 -1.48 -10.47
CA ILE A 582 15.73 -1.44 -9.70
C ILE A 582 15.96 -2.80 -9.08
N ILE A 583 17.22 -3.23 -9.04
CA ILE A 583 17.62 -4.49 -8.42
C ILE A 583 18.60 -4.23 -7.26
N ALA A 584 18.26 -4.69 -6.06
CA ALA A 584 19.18 -4.84 -4.95
C ALA A 584 19.89 -6.19 -5.03
N LEU A 585 21.22 -6.18 -4.98
CA LEU A 585 22.00 -7.42 -4.98
C LEU A 585 22.54 -7.72 -3.59
N GLY A 586 22.39 -8.97 -3.18
CA GLY A 586 22.88 -9.51 -1.91
C GLY A 586 23.54 -10.87 -2.10
N GLU A 587 24.09 -11.38 -1.01
CA GLU A 587 24.80 -12.66 -1.00
C GLU A 587 24.78 -13.33 0.37
N VAL A 588 24.97 -14.65 0.38
CA VAL A 588 25.11 -15.47 1.59
C VAL A 588 26.14 -16.57 1.32
N GLY A 589 27.18 -16.65 2.15
CA GLY A 589 28.16 -17.73 2.01
C GLY A 589 29.18 -17.78 3.13
N VAL A 590 29.33 -18.92 3.78
CA VAL A 590 30.40 -19.09 4.76
C VAL A 590 31.76 -19.14 4.05
N GLY A 591 32.62 -18.13 4.31
CA GLY A 591 33.97 -17.99 3.75
C GLY A 591 34.12 -16.93 2.65
N ASN A 592 33.02 -16.38 2.16
CA ASN A 592 32.95 -15.36 1.10
C ASN A 592 33.86 -14.13 1.34
N THR A 593 34.03 -13.65 2.57
CA THR A 593 34.88 -12.48 2.86
C THR A 593 36.36 -12.77 2.64
N THR A 594 36.81 -14.01 2.84
CA THR A 594 38.19 -14.43 2.55
C THR A 594 38.41 -14.49 1.05
N SER A 595 37.45 -15.07 0.30
CA SER A 595 37.47 -15.08 -1.16
C SER A 595 37.46 -13.66 -1.74
N ALA A 596 36.55 -12.79 -1.27
CA ALA A 596 36.47 -11.39 -1.67
C ALA A 596 37.78 -10.63 -1.39
N SER A 597 38.42 -10.88 -0.23
CA SER A 597 39.74 -10.31 0.11
C SER A 597 40.84 -10.77 -0.84
N ALA A 598 40.82 -12.04 -1.27
CA ALA A 598 41.78 -12.58 -2.22
C ALA A 598 41.59 -11.98 -3.63
N ILE A 599 40.34 -11.85 -4.10
CA ILE A 599 40.04 -11.21 -5.38
C ILE A 599 40.51 -9.76 -5.39
N ILE A 600 40.14 -8.96 -4.37
CA ILE A 600 40.50 -7.54 -4.36
C ILE A 600 42.02 -7.35 -4.25
N ALA A 601 42.73 -8.16 -3.47
CA ALA A 601 44.19 -8.12 -3.41
C ALA A 601 44.81 -8.42 -4.79
N ALA A 602 44.31 -9.44 -5.49
CA ALA A 602 44.79 -9.82 -6.82
C ALA A 602 44.57 -8.69 -7.85
N LEU A 603 43.41 -8.04 -7.84
CA LEU A 603 43.03 -7.03 -8.83
C LEU A 603 43.59 -5.64 -8.54
N SER A 604 43.70 -5.26 -7.28
CA SER A 604 44.18 -3.92 -6.88
C SER A 604 45.70 -3.84 -6.72
N GLY A 605 46.36 -4.96 -6.42
CA GLY A 605 47.78 -4.98 -6.04
C GLY A 605 48.05 -4.37 -4.65
N GLU A 606 47.02 -4.03 -3.89
CA GLU A 606 47.17 -3.54 -2.52
C GLU A 606 47.74 -4.63 -1.59
N PRO A 607 48.50 -4.25 -0.55
CA PRO A 607 48.90 -5.17 0.50
C PRO A 607 47.70 -5.91 1.09
N VAL A 608 47.86 -7.21 1.35
CA VAL A 608 46.79 -8.10 1.81
C VAL A 608 46.18 -7.61 3.13
N GLU A 609 47.00 -6.99 3.98
CA GLU A 609 46.63 -6.39 5.26
C GLU A 609 45.64 -5.23 5.13
N ASN A 610 45.65 -4.53 3.99
CA ASN A 610 44.79 -3.38 3.73
C ASN A 610 43.39 -3.80 3.28
N VAL A 611 43.24 -5.03 2.77
CA VAL A 611 41.97 -5.53 2.24
C VAL A 611 41.30 -6.58 3.11
N CYS A 612 42.06 -7.24 4.00
CA CYS A 612 41.50 -8.21 4.94
C CYS A 612 40.86 -7.53 6.17
N GLY A 613 39.54 -7.73 6.34
CA GLY A 613 38.81 -7.37 7.56
C GLY A 613 38.45 -8.58 8.43
N GLY A 614 37.71 -8.34 9.52
CA GLY A 614 37.33 -9.38 10.48
C GLY A 614 36.25 -10.36 9.99
N GLY A 615 35.46 -9.99 8.98
CA GLY A 615 34.32 -10.78 8.52
C GLY A 615 33.37 -11.16 9.66
N ALA A 616 32.92 -12.41 9.67
CA ALA A 616 32.06 -12.95 10.73
C ALA A 616 32.73 -12.99 12.12
N PHE A 617 34.05 -12.94 12.21
CA PHE A 617 34.80 -12.87 13.48
C PHE A 617 34.87 -11.45 14.05
N ALA A 618 34.41 -10.42 13.33
CA ALA A 618 34.30 -9.09 13.91
C ALA A 618 33.25 -9.13 15.05
N SER A 619 33.67 -8.95 16.29
CA SER A 619 32.77 -8.63 17.40
C SER A 619 32.58 -7.10 17.47
N ARG A 620 32.14 -6.54 18.60
CA ARG A 620 32.28 -5.08 18.82
C ARG A 620 33.76 -4.63 18.84
N THR A 621 34.70 -5.57 18.98
CA THR A 621 36.15 -5.39 18.83
C THR A 621 36.71 -6.33 17.75
N ALA A 622 37.70 -5.87 17.01
CA ALA A 622 38.37 -6.66 15.98
C ALA A 622 39.17 -7.81 16.61
N ASP A 623 38.96 -9.05 16.16
CA ASP A 623 39.82 -10.17 16.50
C ASP A 623 41.07 -10.15 15.61
N GLU A 624 42.16 -9.60 16.14
CA GLU A 624 43.44 -9.49 15.43
C GLU A 624 43.98 -10.86 15.00
N SER A 625 43.68 -11.94 15.75
CA SER A 625 44.15 -13.29 15.42
C SER A 625 43.43 -13.83 14.18
N ALA A 626 42.12 -13.60 14.07
CA ALA A 626 41.32 -13.97 12.91
C ALA A 626 41.75 -13.20 11.66
N ILE A 627 42.02 -11.89 11.80
CA ILE A 627 42.53 -11.07 10.68
C ILE A 627 43.90 -11.57 10.22
N LYS A 628 44.84 -11.82 11.15
CA LYS A 628 46.18 -12.32 10.81
C LYS A 628 46.11 -13.67 10.09
N LYS A 629 45.22 -14.57 10.53
CA LYS A 629 44.97 -15.84 9.87
C LYS A 629 44.44 -15.64 8.45
N LYS A 630 43.47 -14.74 8.26
CA LYS A 630 42.93 -14.39 6.93
C LYS A 630 44.02 -13.84 6.01
N VAL A 631 44.88 -12.95 6.52
CA VAL A 631 46.02 -12.40 5.78
C VAL A 631 46.97 -13.50 5.32
N ASP A 632 47.31 -14.46 6.18
CA ASP A 632 48.16 -15.60 5.81
C ASP A 632 47.52 -16.46 4.70
N ILE A 633 46.24 -16.82 4.87
CA ILE A 633 45.49 -17.61 3.89
C ILE A 633 45.49 -16.92 2.52
N VAL A 634 45.13 -15.64 2.48
CA VAL A 634 45.08 -14.86 1.24
C VAL A 634 46.47 -14.72 0.62
N SER A 635 47.50 -14.46 1.42
CA SER A 635 48.88 -14.34 0.93
C SER A 635 49.39 -15.63 0.29
N ARG A 636 49.10 -16.79 0.90
CA ARG A 636 49.44 -18.10 0.34
C ARG A 636 48.70 -18.38 -0.97
N ALA A 637 47.41 -18.06 -1.03
CA ALA A 637 46.61 -18.21 -2.22
C ALA A 637 47.14 -17.37 -3.39
N LEU A 638 47.45 -16.09 -3.15
CA LEU A 638 48.02 -15.21 -4.18
C LEU A 638 49.38 -15.70 -4.66
N LYS A 639 50.23 -16.20 -3.77
CA LYS A 639 51.52 -16.78 -4.14
C LYS A 639 51.38 -18.00 -5.04
N ARG A 640 50.40 -18.88 -4.74
CA ARG A 640 50.12 -20.08 -5.55
C ARG A 640 49.66 -19.72 -6.96
N HIS A 641 48.78 -18.73 -7.09
CA HIS A 641 48.14 -18.36 -8.36
C HIS A 641 48.86 -17.24 -9.11
N LYS A 642 50.01 -16.76 -8.63
CA LYS A 642 50.70 -15.55 -9.12
C LYS A 642 50.82 -15.45 -10.64
N ASP A 643 51.11 -16.56 -11.33
CA ASP A 643 51.36 -16.55 -12.77
C ASP A 643 50.09 -16.54 -13.64
N THR A 644 48.91 -16.75 -13.03
CA THR A 644 47.62 -16.86 -13.73
C THR A 644 46.66 -15.69 -13.48
N LEU A 645 46.86 -14.90 -12.42
CA LEU A 645 45.98 -13.80 -12.01
C LEU A 645 46.17 -12.50 -12.83
N LYS A 646 45.98 -12.57 -14.15
CA LYS A 646 46.09 -11.39 -15.04
C LYS A 646 44.76 -10.80 -15.49
N GLU A 647 43.75 -11.64 -15.64
CA GLU A 647 42.44 -11.26 -16.17
C GLU A 647 41.35 -11.49 -15.12
N SER A 648 40.38 -10.57 -15.01
CA SER A 648 39.35 -10.61 -13.97
C SER A 648 38.51 -11.91 -13.97
N ALA A 649 38.22 -12.46 -15.15
CA ALA A 649 37.50 -13.73 -15.28
C ALA A 649 38.32 -14.92 -14.74
N ILE A 650 39.65 -14.90 -14.95
CA ILE A 650 40.55 -15.92 -14.41
C ILE A 650 40.62 -15.80 -12.89
N VAL A 651 40.75 -14.57 -12.35
CA VAL A 651 40.76 -14.34 -10.89
C VAL A 651 39.52 -14.94 -10.21
N LEU A 652 38.35 -14.80 -10.84
CA LEU A 652 37.08 -15.32 -10.32
C LEU A 652 37.07 -16.86 -10.22
N SER A 653 37.53 -17.58 -11.25
CA SER A 653 37.60 -19.05 -11.20
C SER A 653 38.65 -19.57 -10.19
N LYS A 654 39.77 -18.86 -10.05
CA LYS A 654 40.87 -19.27 -9.17
C LYS A 654 40.59 -19.01 -7.69
N LEU A 655 40.05 -17.82 -7.35
CA LEU A 655 39.96 -17.33 -5.97
C LEU A 655 38.53 -17.06 -5.50
N GLY A 656 37.52 -17.19 -6.37
CA GLY A 656 36.15 -16.75 -6.13
C GLY A 656 35.22 -17.72 -5.42
N GLY A 657 33.93 -17.38 -5.49
CA GLY A 657 32.79 -18.16 -5.03
C GLY A 657 31.74 -18.29 -6.14
N ALA A 658 30.91 -19.32 -6.06
CA ALA A 658 29.82 -19.52 -7.02
C ALA A 658 28.83 -18.34 -7.01
N GLU A 659 28.54 -17.82 -5.81
CA GLU A 659 27.69 -16.65 -5.60
C GLU A 659 28.34 -15.35 -6.07
N ILE A 660 29.66 -15.19 -5.92
CA ILE A 660 30.40 -14.03 -6.46
C ILE A 660 30.35 -14.06 -7.99
N ALA A 661 30.51 -15.23 -8.59
CA ALA A 661 30.43 -15.39 -10.04
C ALA A 661 29.01 -15.11 -10.58
N ALA A 662 27.97 -15.51 -9.85
CA ALA A 662 26.60 -15.16 -10.19
C ALA A 662 26.32 -13.66 -10.02
N LEU A 663 26.84 -13.00 -8.97
CA LEU A 663 26.77 -11.54 -8.84
C LEU A 663 27.40 -10.82 -10.03
N VAL A 664 28.56 -11.28 -10.51
CA VAL A 664 29.20 -10.76 -11.73
C VAL A 664 28.26 -10.92 -12.93
N GLY A 665 27.64 -12.08 -13.10
CA GLY A 665 26.64 -12.32 -14.14
C GLY A 665 25.45 -11.37 -14.07
N ALA A 666 24.87 -11.19 -12.89
CA ALA A 666 23.77 -10.25 -12.69
C ALA A 666 24.18 -8.82 -13.06
N LEU A 667 25.34 -8.35 -12.61
CA LEU A 667 25.83 -6.99 -12.91
C LEU A 667 26.10 -6.76 -14.41
N LEU A 668 26.62 -7.78 -15.11
CA LEU A 668 26.78 -7.71 -16.56
C LEU A 668 25.44 -7.63 -17.27
N GLU A 669 24.46 -8.43 -16.87
CA GLU A 669 23.10 -8.39 -17.42
C GLU A 669 22.41 -7.06 -17.14
N ALA A 670 22.57 -6.52 -15.92
CA ALA A 670 22.06 -5.20 -15.56
C ALA A 670 22.63 -4.12 -16.47
N SER A 671 23.93 -4.17 -16.76
CA SER A 671 24.58 -3.25 -17.71
C SER A 671 24.04 -3.42 -19.14
N ASP A 672 23.83 -4.66 -19.60
CA ASP A 672 23.28 -4.94 -20.93
C ASP A 672 21.84 -4.39 -21.09
N ARG A 673 21.06 -4.40 -19.99
CA ARG A 673 19.66 -3.96 -19.95
C ARG A 673 19.44 -2.55 -19.42
N SER A 674 20.51 -1.84 -19.04
CA SER A 674 20.44 -0.53 -18.38
C SER A 674 19.58 -0.53 -17.10
N ILE A 675 19.68 -1.59 -16.30
CA ILE A 675 18.94 -1.75 -15.04
C ILE A 675 19.78 -1.22 -13.87
N PRO A 676 19.31 -0.21 -13.11
CA PRO A 676 19.95 0.25 -11.88
C PRO A 676 20.15 -0.86 -10.86
N VAL A 677 21.34 -0.94 -10.28
CA VAL A 677 21.69 -1.92 -9.25
C VAL A 677 22.16 -1.25 -7.96
N LEU A 678 21.45 -1.49 -6.88
CA LEU A 678 21.89 -1.17 -5.52
C LEU A 678 22.91 -2.22 -5.07
N VAL A 679 24.15 -1.78 -4.92
CA VAL A 679 25.30 -2.58 -4.47
C VAL A 679 25.35 -2.55 -2.96
N ASP A 680 25.21 -3.71 -2.31
CA ASP A 680 25.18 -3.84 -0.85
C ASP A 680 26.55 -3.56 -0.19
N GLY A 681 27.21 -4.61 0.31
CA GLY A 681 28.44 -4.50 1.09
C GLY A 681 29.69 -4.90 0.31
N PHE A 682 30.67 -5.41 1.06
CA PHE A 682 32.00 -5.74 0.56
C PHE A 682 31.99 -6.76 -0.60
N ILE A 683 31.29 -7.89 -0.44
CA ILE A 683 31.32 -8.97 -1.43
C ILE A 683 30.72 -8.51 -2.77
N VAL A 684 29.56 -7.85 -2.73
CA VAL A 684 28.91 -7.31 -3.94
C VAL A 684 29.77 -6.23 -4.61
N SER A 685 30.49 -5.42 -3.83
CA SER A 685 31.43 -4.42 -4.36
C SER A 685 32.64 -5.06 -5.06
N VAL A 686 33.13 -6.20 -4.54
CA VAL A 686 34.21 -6.97 -5.18
C VAL A 686 33.71 -7.65 -6.47
N ALA A 687 32.49 -8.20 -6.47
CA ALA A 687 31.86 -8.70 -7.68
C ALA A 687 31.69 -7.59 -8.74
N ALA A 688 31.33 -6.37 -8.31
CA ALA A 688 31.26 -5.22 -9.20
C ALA A 688 32.62 -4.84 -9.79
N LEU A 689 33.70 -4.91 -9.03
CA LEU A 689 35.05 -4.67 -9.57
C LEU A 689 35.41 -5.69 -10.66
N VAL A 690 35.11 -6.98 -10.42
CA VAL A 690 35.33 -8.04 -11.42
C VAL A 690 34.51 -7.75 -12.68
N ALA A 691 33.22 -7.44 -12.52
CA ALA A 691 32.32 -7.15 -13.64
C ALA A 691 32.75 -5.91 -14.44
N VAL A 692 33.21 -4.86 -13.78
CA VAL A 692 33.77 -3.65 -14.42
C VAL A 692 35.07 -3.95 -15.15
N GLY A 693 35.92 -4.83 -14.59
CA GLY A 693 37.12 -5.34 -15.26
C GLY A 693 36.82 -6.11 -16.55
N VAL A 694 35.68 -6.82 -16.60
CA VAL A 694 35.20 -7.51 -17.80
C VAL A 694 34.53 -6.54 -18.78
N LYS A 695 33.68 -5.63 -18.29
CA LYS A 695 32.92 -4.68 -19.08
C LYS A 695 32.82 -3.33 -18.34
N PRO A 696 33.64 -2.32 -18.72
CA PRO A 696 33.68 -1.04 -18.01
C PRO A 696 32.33 -0.30 -17.91
N SER A 697 31.41 -0.51 -18.87
CA SER A 697 30.08 0.12 -18.83
C SER A 697 29.17 -0.40 -17.71
N VAL A 698 29.57 -1.45 -16.98
CA VAL A 698 28.92 -1.84 -15.72
C VAL A 698 28.93 -0.70 -14.71
N CYS A 699 29.93 0.19 -14.74
CA CYS A 699 29.97 1.39 -13.89
C CYS A 699 28.68 2.23 -13.97
N ASN A 700 28.00 2.22 -15.11
CA ASN A 700 26.79 3.03 -15.33
C ASN A 700 25.62 2.61 -14.44
N VAL A 701 25.55 1.32 -14.07
CA VAL A 701 24.42 0.76 -13.31
C VAL A 701 24.65 0.66 -11.81
N LEU A 702 25.83 1.05 -11.30
CA LEU A 702 26.19 0.86 -9.89
C LEU A 702 25.72 2.02 -9.01
N PHE A 703 24.97 1.69 -7.95
CA PHE A 703 24.58 2.59 -6.88
C PHE A 703 25.07 2.00 -5.55
N PHE A 704 26.16 2.54 -5.00
CA PHE A 704 26.76 1.99 -3.78
C PHE A 704 25.95 2.35 -2.54
N SER A 705 25.47 1.33 -1.84
CA SER A 705 24.45 1.51 -0.80
C SER A 705 25.07 1.78 0.56
N THR A 706 25.83 0.83 1.10
CA THR A 706 26.40 0.95 2.46
C THR A 706 27.91 0.88 2.47
N ARG A 707 28.52 1.75 3.28
CA ARG A 707 29.92 1.66 3.67
C ARG A 707 30.03 0.57 4.72
N SER A 708 30.43 -0.61 4.25
CA SER A 708 30.71 -1.79 5.04
C SER A 708 31.84 -1.53 6.04
N ALA A 709 31.78 -2.21 7.18
CA ALA A 709 32.88 -2.24 8.13
C ALA A 709 34.13 -3.02 7.62
N GLU A 710 34.00 -3.76 6.50
CA GLU A 710 35.13 -4.46 5.88
C GLU A 710 36.05 -3.49 5.11
N LYS A 711 37.33 -3.49 5.47
CA LYS A 711 38.33 -2.54 4.93
C LYS A 711 38.43 -2.55 3.41
N GLY A 712 38.36 -3.74 2.80
CA GLY A 712 38.56 -3.92 1.37
C GLY A 712 37.47 -3.31 0.47
N GLN A 713 36.30 -2.95 1.01
CA GLN A 713 35.21 -2.43 0.17
C GLN A 713 35.60 -1.11 -0.51
N LEU A 714 36.16 -0.15 0.23
CA LEU A 714 36.53 1.14 -0.35
C LEU A 714 37.66 1.01 -1.38
N VAL A 715 38.55 0.04 -1.22
CA VAL A 715 39.56 -0.28 -2.24
C VAL A 715 38.87 -0.70 -3.54
N ALA A 716 37.85 -1.57 -3.46
CA ALA A 716 37.08 -1.97 -4.64
C ALA A 716 36.36 -0.78 -5.30
N VAL A 717 35.68 0.05 -4.50
CA VAL A 717 34.96 1.25 -4.99
C VAL A 717 35.94 2.22 -5.66
N HIS A 718 37.08 2.53 -5.04
CA HIS A 718 38.08 3.42 -5.61
C HIS A 718 38.67 2.89 -6.92
N GLN A 719 38.93 1.59 -7.02
CA GLN A 719 39.40 0.96 -8.26
C GLN A 719 38.35 1.09 -9.38
N ILE A 720 37.07 0.84 -9.08
CA ILE A 720 35.95 1.05 -10.02
C ILE A 720 35.89 2.51 -10.48
N GLN A 721 36.00 3.46 -9.56
CA GLN A 721 36.01 4.89 -9.88
C GLN A 721 37.21 5.28 -10.77
N GLN A 722 38.40 4.72 -10.52
CA GLN A 722 39.57 4.94 -11.38
C GLN A 722 39.36 4.36 -12.77
N MET A 723 38.76 3.17 -12.89
CA MET A 723 38.43 2.57 -14.18
C MET A 723 37.39 3.39 -14.94
N ALA A 724 36.33 3.85 -14.26
CA ALA A 724 35.33 4.75 -14.85
C ALA A 724 35.99 6.00 -15.43
N LYS A 725 36.89 6.66 -14.67
CA LYS A 725 37.65 7.82 -15.15
C LYS A 725 38.52 7.51 -16.37
N LYS A 726 39.26 6.39 -16.36
CA LYS A 726 40.09 5.94 -17.49
C LYS A 726 39.27 5.68 -18.75
N CYS A 727 38.03 5.21 -18.59
CA CYS A 727 37.11 4.93 -19.69
C CYS A 727 36.18 6.11 -20.05
N ASN A 728 36.38 7.29 -19.46
CA ASN A 728 35.52 8.47 -19.63
C ASN A 728 34.03 8.18 -19.36
N LEU A 729 33.75 7.43 -18.30
CA LEU A 729 32.41 7.11 -17.83
C LEU A 729 32.08 7.91 -16.56
N PRO A 730 30.79 8.28 -16.35
CA PRO A 730 30.36 8.91 -15.10
C PRO A 730 30.76 8.08 -13.88
N THR A 731 31.54 8.69 -12.99
CA THR A 731 32.11 8.02 -11.83
C THR A 731 31.04 7.77 -10.78
N PRO A 732 30.77 6.51 -10.37
CA PRO A 732 29.81 6.24 -9.31
C PRO A 732 30.31 6.79 -7.97
N THR A 733 29.38 7.29 -7.17
CA THR A 733 29.65 7.88 -5.85
C THR A 733 30.07 6.86 -4.80
N ASP A 734 30.66 7.34 -3.71
CA ASP A 734 30.95 6.51 -2.54
C ASP A 734 29.65 5.99 -1.90
N PRO A 735 29.71 4.89 -1.12
CA PRO A 735 28.52 4.35 -0.48
C PRO A 735 27.81 5.38 0.42
N ILE A 736 26.50 5.53 0.24
CA ILE A 736 25.74 6.62 0.86
C ILE A 736 25.42 6.41 2.35
N LEU A 737 25.33 5.17 2.81
CA LEU A 737 25.00 4.84 4.21
C LEU A 737 26.27 4.50 4.99
N SER A 738 26.53 5.20 6.10
CA SER A 738 27.63 4.87 7.02
C SER A 738 27.08 4.40 8.37
N MET A 739 26.63 3.13 8.41
CA MET A 739 25.97 2.55 9.59
C MET A 739 26.77 1.41 10.25
N GLY A 740 27.99 1.16 9.78
CA GLY A 740 28.81 0.05 10.27
C GLY A 740 28.24 -1.34 9.92
N LEU A 741 27.41 -1.44 8.88
CA LEU A 741 26.82 -2.70 8.43
C LEU A 741 27.89 -3.66 7.92
N ARG A 742 27.70 -4.95 8.22
CA ARG A 742 28.61 -6.04 7.82
C ARG A 742 27.91 -7.40 7.78
N MET A 743 26.59 -7.39 7.67
CA MET A 743 25.78 -8.61 7.67
C MET A 743 25.75 -9.26 6.29
N GLY A 744 25.66 -8.46 5.22
CA GLY A 744 25.45 -8.96 3.86
C GLY A 744 23.96 -9.12 3.55
N GLU A 745 23.61 -10.17 2.81
CA GLU A 745 22.25 -10.52 2.40
C GLU A 745 21.52 -9.46 1.53
N GLY A 746 22.18 -8.37 1.13
CA GLY A 746 21.51 -7.27 0.42
C GLY A 746 20.88 -6.24 1.35
N THR A 747 21.17 -6.30 2.65
CA THR A 747 20.49 -5.47 3.65
C THR A 747 20.82 -3.98 3.57
N GLY A 748 22.06 -3.62 3.29
CA GLY A 748 22.43 -2.24 3.01
C GLY A 748 21.80 -1.73 1.71
N ALA A 749 21.69 -2.58 0.69
CA ALA A 749 20.99 -2.25 -0.54
C ALA A 749 19.49 -1.99 -0.32
N LEU A 750 18.80 -2.87 0.42
CA LEU A 750 17.40 -2.68 0.78
C LEU A 750 17.15 -1.39 1.59
N LEU A 751 18.06 -1.06 2.52
CA LEU A 751 17.99 0.19 3.30
C LEU A 751 18.26 1.45 2.47
N ALA A 752 18.98 1.34 1.34
CA ALA A 752 19.24 2.45 0.44
C ALA A 752 18.11 2.69 -0.58
N THR A 753 17.19 1.73 -0.75
CA THR A 753 16.05 1.83 -1.68
C THR A 753 15.25 3.13 -1.53
N PRO A 754 14.85 3.56 -0.32
CA PRO A 754 14.08 4.80 -0.15
C PRO A 754 14.83 6.06 -0.57
N ILE A 755 16.17 6.02 -0.54
CA ILE A 755 17.02 7.15 -0.94
C ILE A 755 17.04 7.27 -2.47
N LEU A 756 17.11 6.14 -3.19
CA LEU A 756 17.00 6.14 -4.65
C LEU A 756 15.59 6.51 -5.13
N GLN A 757 14.54 6.09 -4.42
CA GLN A 757 13.17 6.56 -4.64
C GLN A 757 13.04 8.08 -4.43
N SER A 758 13.71 8.62 -3.41
CA SER A 758 13.77 10.07 -3.17
C SER A 758 14.49 10.81 -4.30
N ALA A 759 15.56 10.24 -4.86
CA ALA A 759 16.27 10.80 -6.00
C ALA A 759 15.38 10.88 -7.25
N ALA A 760 14.62 9.82 -7.53
CA ALA A 760 13.64 9.77 -8.62
C ALA A 760 12.51 10.81 -8.44
N THR A 761 11.98 10.91 -7.23
CA THR A 761 10.92 11.87 -6.88
C THR A 761 11.41 13.31 -7.01
N MET A 762 12.64 13.59 -6.57
CA MET A 762 13.26 14.92 -6.63
C MET A 762 13.35 15.41 -8.07
N VAL A 763 13.95 14.64 -8.98
CA VAL A 763 14.14 15.08 -10.38
C VAL A 763 12.81 15.26 -11.12
N ALA A 764 11.82 14.42 -10.83
CA ALA A 764 10.52 14.48 -11.48
C ALA A 764 9.68 15.71 -11.03
N ASN A 765 9.73 16.05 -9.74
CA ASN A 765 8.75 16.95 -9.12
C ASN A 765 9.31 18.30 -8.65
N MET A 766 10.62 18.41 -8.44
CA MET A 766 11.21 19.66 -7.98
C MET A 766 11.15 20.73 -9.09
N ALA A 767 10.86 21.96 -8.68
CA ALA A 767 10.82 23.12 -9.54
C ALA A 767 12.18 23.52 -10.09
N THR A 768 12.22 24.20 -11.23
CA THR A 768 13.32 25.12 -11.51
C THR A 768 13.16 26.46 -10.78
N ILE A 769 14.27 27.17 -10.55
CA ILE A 769 14.23 28.55 -10.01
C ILE A 769 13.37 29.44 -10.90
N GLN A 770 13.51 29.33 -12.22
CA GLN A 770 12.74 30.11 -13.19
C GLN A 770 11.24 29.85 -13.05
N GLU A 771 10.84 28.59 -12.90
CA GLU A 771 9.44 28.23 -12.69
C GLU A 771 8.88 28.85 -11.42
N ILE A 772 9.63 28.87 -10.31
CA ILE A 772 9.19 29.54 -9.07
C ILE A 772 9.04 31.05 -9.28
N LEU A 773 10.03 31.71 -9.89
CA LEU A 773 10.00 33.16 -10.12
C LEU A 773 8.88 33.60 -11.09
N SER A 774 8.42 32.69 -11.95
CA SER A 774 7.35 32.94 -12.92
C SER A 774 5.92 32.68 -12.42
N SER A 775 5.78 32.18 -11.18
CA SER A 775 4.53 31.65 -10.63
C SER A 775 4.01 32.46 -9.46
#